data_AF-A0A2R9AGL4-F1
#
_entry.id   AF-A0A2R9AGL4-F1
#
_cell.length_a   1.000
_cell.length_b   1.000
_cell.length_c   1.000
_cell.angle_alpha   90.00
_cell.angle_beta   90.00
_cell.angle_gamma   90.00
#
_symmetry.space_group_name_H-M   'P 1'
#
loop_
_entity.id
_entity.type
_entity.pdbx_description
1 polymer ?
#
loop_
_entity_poly.entity_id
_entity_poly.type
_entity_poly.pdbx_seq_one_letter_code
_entity_poly.pdbx_strand_id
1 'polypeptide(L)'
;MAEPQAESEPLLGGARGGGGDWPAGLTTYRSIQVGPGAAARWDLCIDQAVVFIEDAIQYRSINHRVDASSMWLYRRYYSNVCQRTLSFTIFLILFLAFIETPSSLTSTADVRYRAAPWEPPCGLTESVEVLCLLVFAADLSVKGYLFGWAHFQKNLWLLGYLVVLVVSLVDWTVSLSLMCHEPLRIRRLLRPFFLLQNSSMMKKTLKCIRWSLPEMASVGLLLAIHLCLFTMFGMLLFAGGKQDDGQDRERLTYFQNLPESLTSLLVLLTTANNPDVMIPAYSKNRAYAIFFIVFTVIGSLFLMNLLTAIIYSQFRGYLMKSLQTSLFRRRLGTRAAFEVLSSMVGEGGAFPQAVGVKPQNLLQVLQKVQLDSSHKQAMMEKVRSYGSVLLSAEEFQKLFNELDRSVVKEHPPRPEYQSPFLQSAQFLFGHYYFDYLGNLIALANLVSICVFLVLDADVLPAERDDFILGILNCVFIVYYLLEMLLKVFALGLRGYLSYPSNVFDGLLTVVLLVLEISTLAVYRLPHPGWRPEMLGLLSLWDMTRMLNMLIVFRFLRIIPSMKPMAVVASTVLGLVQNMRAFGGILVVVYYVFAIIGINLFRGVIVASPGNSSLAPANGSAPCGSFEQLEYWANNFDDFAAALVTLWNLMVVNNWQVFLDAYRRYSGPWSKIYFVLWWLVSSVIWVNLFLALILENFLHKWDPRSHLQPLAGTPEATYQMTVELLFRDILEEPGEDELTERLSQHPHLWLCR
;
A
#
# COMPACT_ATOMS: atom_id res chain seq x y z
N MET A 1 -34.19 -4.79 -65.98
CA MET A 1 -33.51 -5.97 -65.41
C MET A 1 -33.32 -5.71 -63.92
N ALA A 2 -33.75 -6.55 -62.99
CA ALA A 2 -34.76 -7.61 -63.11
C ALA A 2 -35.35 -7.92 -61.72
N GLU A 3 -36.64 -7.64 -61.53
CA GLU A 3 -37.55 -8.41 -60.65
C GLU A 3 -37.85 -9.78 -61.32
N PRO A 4 -38.43 -10.80 -60.64
CA PRO A 4 -39.59 -10.76 -59.72
C PRO A 4 -39.43 -11.69 -58.49
N GLN A 5 -40.43 -12.18 -57.72
CA GLN A 5 -41.92 -12.25 -57.78
C GLN A 5 -42.46 -12.37 -56.32
N ALA A 6 -43.60 -11.75 -55.94
CA ALA A 6 -44.94 -12.35 -55.69
C ALA A 6 -44.99 -13.59 -54.75
N GLU A 7 -46.01 -13.90 -53.93
CA GLU A 7 -47.41 -13.41 -53.72
C GLU A 7 -47.90 -13.98 -52.33
N SER A 8 -49.12 -13.87 -51.76
CA SER A 8 -50.44 -13.30 -52.12
C SER A 8 -51.33 -13.06 -50.86
N GLU A 9 -52.47 -12.36 -51.04
CA GLU A 9 -53.73 -12.46 -50.24
C GLU A 9 -54.80 -13.21 -51.10
N PRO A 10 -56.11 -13.46 -50.73
CA PRO A 10 -56.94 -12.98 -49.59
C PRO A 10 -57.92 -14.03 -48.97
N LEU A 11 -58.92 -13.53 -48.20
CA LEU A 11 -60.33 -14.00 -48.05
C LEU A 11 -60.81 -14.66 -46.73
N LEU A 12 -61.70 -13.90 -46.05
CA LEU A 12 -63.03 -14.26 -45.51
C LEU A 12 -63.26 -15.53 -44.65
N GLY A 13 -63.84 -15.27 -43.46
CA GLY A 13 -65.12 -15.89 -43.06
C GLY A 13 -65.09 -16.93 -41.94
N GLY A 14 -65.66 -16.59 -40.77
CA GLY A 14 -65.74 -17.55 -39.65
C GLY A 14 -66.44 -17.00 -38.39
N ALA A 15 -67.73 -16.68 -38.47
CA ALA A 15 -68.49 -16.19 -37.31
C ALA A 15 -69.06 -17.33 -36.45
N ARG A 16 -68.80 -17.30 -35.13
CA ARG A 16 -69.64 -17.95 -34.10
C ARG A 16 -69.53 -17.16 -32.79
N GLY A 17 -70.67 -16.84 -32.19
CA GLY A 17 -70.75 -16.04 -30.96
C GLY A 17 -71.05 -16.87 -29.71
N GLY A 18 -70.83 -16.25 -28.55
CA GLY A 18 -71.26 -16.69 -27.23
C GLY A 18 -71.16 -15.48 -26.28
N GLY A 19 -72.27 -15.11 -25.64
CA GLY A 19 -72.37 -13.86 -24.87
C GLY A 19 -72.13 -14.03 -23.37
N GLY A 20 -71.89 -12.89 -22.69
CA GLY A 20 -71.81 -12.76 -21.24
C GLY A 20 -71.65 -11.28 -20.87
N ASP A 21 -72.39 -10.82 -19.87
CA ASP A 21 -72.58 -9.39 -19.60
C ASP A 21 -71.53 -8.72 -18.68
N TRP A 22 -71.44 -7.39 -18.87
CA TRP A 22 -71.15 -6.27 -17.95
C TRP A 22 -70.81 -6.52 -16.46
N PRO A 23 -70.09 -5.59 -15.77
CA PRO A 23 -69.99 -4.16 -16.08
C PRO A 23 -68.59 -3.52 -16.11
N ALA A 24 -68.54 -2.28 -16.62
CA ALA A 24 -67.37 -1.40 -16.55
C ALA A 24 -67.28 -0.68 -15.19
N GLY A 25 -66.05 -0.41 -14.71
CA GLY A 25 -65.88 0.26 -13.41
C GLY A 25 -64.45 0.36 -12.88
N LEU A 26 -63.49 0.86 -13.67
CA LEU A 26 -62.15 1.21 -13.16
C LEU A 26 -61.63 2.50 -13.80
N THR A 27 -61.17 3.42 -12.96
CA THR A 27 -60.79 4.78 -13.33
C THR A 27 -59.50 4.80 -14.15
N THR A 28 -59.55 5.39 -15.34
CA THR A 28 -58.35 5.70 -16.12
C THR A 28 -57.53 6.78 -15.43
N TYR A 29 -56.38 6.39 -14.87
CA TYR A 29 -55.34 7.33 -14.48
C TYR A 29 -54.97 8.20 -15.69
N ARG A 30 -55.19 9.51 -15.60
CA ARG A 30 -54.68 10.47 -16.59
C ARG A 30 -53.15 10.43 -16.55
N SER A 31 -52.54 9.80 -17.54
CA SER A 31 -51.12 9.99 -17.84
C SER A 31 -50.92 11.46 -18.22
N ILE A 32 -50.32 12.22 -17.31
CA ILE A 32 -49.86 13.58 -17.63
C ILE A 32 -48.80 13.44 -18.73
N GLN A 33 -49.09 13.98 -19.91
CA GLN A 33 -48.11 14.04 -21.00
C GLN A 33 -47.01 15.03 -20.64
N VAL A 34 -45.99 14.53 -19.94
CA VAL A 34 -44.73 15.24 -19.70
C VAL A 34 -44.11 15.56 -21.06
N GLY A 35 -44.00 16.84 -21.40
CA GLY A 35 -43.41 17.27 -22.68
C GLY A 35 -41.95 16.80 -22.80
N PRO A 36 -41.42 16.58 -24.01
CA PRO A 36 -40.12 15.92 -24.21
C PRO A 36 -38.94 16.64 -23.51
N GLY A 37 -38.98 17.97 -23.40
CA GLY A 37 -37.99 18.73 -22.63
C GLY A 37 -38.05 18.51 -21.10
N ALA A 38 -39.24 18.26 -20.54
CA ALA A 38 -39.42 17.97 -19.12
C ALA A 38 -39.01 16.53 -18.77
N ALA A 39 -39.20 15.58 -19.69
CA ALA A 39 -38.66 14.22 -19.55
C ALA A 39 -37.11 14.24 -19.56
N ALA A 40 -36.50 14.96 -20.50
CA ALA A 40 -35.05 15.14 -20.53
C ALA A 40 -34.50 15.86 -19.29
N ARG A 41 -35.23 16.86 -18.76
CA ARG A 41 -34.91 17.52 -17.47
C ARG A 41 -34.98 16.53 -16.31
N TRP A 42 -36.01 15.68 -16.24
CA TRP A 42 -36.14 14.65 -15.20
C TRP A 42 -34.93 13.69 -15.16
N ASP A 43 -34.59 13.09 -16.31
CA ASP A 43 -33.46 12.14 -16.39
C ASP A 43 -32.12 12.80 -16.03
N LEU A 44 -31.92 14.07 -16.40
CA LEU A 44 -30.74 14.85 -16.04
C LEU A 44 -30.60 15.01 -14.51
N CYS A 45 -31.67 15.42 -13.81
CA CYS A 45 -31.63 15.61 -12.35
C CYS A 45 -31.43 14.26 -11.61
N ILE A 46 -31.95 13.15 -12.17
CA ILE A 46 -31.68 11.80 -11.65
C ILE A 46 -30.19 11.45 -11.79
N ASP A 47 -29.58 11.66 -12.96
CA ASP A 47 -28.16 11.33 -13.18
C ASP A 47 -27.21 12.25 -12.39
N GLN A 48 -27.58 13.52 -12.18
CA GLN A 48 -26.89 14.41 -11.24
C GLN A 48 -26.88 13.84 -9.81
N ALA A 49 -28.05 13.45 -9.30
CA ALA A 49 -28.17 12.88 -7.96
C ALA A 49 -27.37 11.57 -7.79
N VAL A 50 -27.33 10.73 -8.83
CA VAL A 50 -26.48 9.52 -8.89
C VAL A 50 -25.00 9.88 -8.75
N VAL A 51 -24.51 10.87 -9.50
CA VAL A 51 -23.10 11.29 -9.45
C VAL A 51 -22.75 11.89 -8.08
N PHE A 52 -23.59 12.73 -7.49
CA PHE A 52 -23.34 13.32 -6.18
C PHE A 52 -23.34 12.27 -5.05
N ILE A 53 -24.17 11.23 -5.14
CA ILE A 53 -24.15 10.10 -4.20
C ILE A 53 -22.89 9.23 -4.41
N GLU A 54 -22.51 8.91 -5.65
CA GLU A 54 -21.25 8.19 -5.93
C GLU A 54 -20.02 8.97 -5.44
N ASP A 55 -20.03 10.30 -5.52
CA ASP A 55 -18.97 11.17 -5.00
C ASP A 55 -18.96 11.28 -3.47
N ALA A 56 -20.13 11.35 -2.82
CA ALA A 56 -20.26 11.36 -1.36
C ALA A 56 -19.71 10.07 -0.73
N ILE A 57 -19.97 8.92 -1.37
CA ILE A 57 -19.54 7.59 -0.93
C ILE A 57 -18.04 7.36 -1.18
N GLN A 58 -17.45 8.07 -2.15
CA GLN A 58 -16.03 7.98 -2.51
C GLN A 58 -15.20 9.17 -1.99
N TYR A 59 -15.76 10.00 -1.10
CA TYR A 59 -15.11 11.15 -0.46
C TYR A 59 -14.49 12.18 -1.42
N ARG A 60 -15.12 12.35 -2.57
CA ARG A 60 -14.74 13.30 -3.63
C ARG A 60 -15.31 14.69 -3.32
N SER A 61 -15.18 15.61 -4.28
CA SER A 61 -15.58 17.03 -4.11
C SER A 61 -16.31 17.52 -5.34
N ILE A 62 -17.50 18.09 -5.16
CA ILE A 62 -18.39 18.57 -6.23
C ILE A 62 -17.84 19.88 -6.82
N ASN A 63 -16.82 19.75 -7.67
CA ASN A 63 -16.19 20.84 -8.45
C ASN A 63 -16.15 20.51 -9.96
N HIS A 64 -16.86 19.47 -10.42
CA HIS A 64 -16.91 19.06 -11.82
C HIS A 64 -18.04 19.79 -12.59
N ARG A 65 -17.93 19.87 -13.92
CA ARG A 65 -19.01 20.36 -14.80
C ARG A 65 -20.15 19.37 -14.88
N VAL A 66 -21.38 19.89 -14.94
CA VAL A 66 -22.64 19.12 -14.77
C VAL A 66 -23.43 19.02 -16.08
N ASP A 67 -22.73 18.79 -17.19
CA ASP A 67 -23.32 18.56 -18.51
C ASP A 67 -23.63 17.06 -18.71
N ALA A 68 -24.64 16.70 -19.51
CA ALA A 68 -25.04 15.29 -19.72
C ALA A 68 -23.88 14.40 -20.22
N SER A 69 -23.10 14.88 -21.20
CA SER A 69 -21.91 14.18 -21.71
C SER A 69 -20.75 14.19 -20.71
N SER A 70 -20.59 15.28 -19.95
CA SER A 70 -19.58 15.41 -18.89
C SER A 70 -19.84 14.42 -17.75
N MET A 71 -21.09 14.19 -17.34
CA MET A 71 -21.44 13.19 -16.32
C MET A 71 -21.19 11.76 -16.79
N TRP A 72 -21.51 11.42 -18.05
CA TRP A 72 -21.16 10.12 -18.63
C TRP A 72 -19.63 9.90 -18.63
N LEU A 73 -18.87 10.90 -19.07
CA LEU A 73 -17.41 10.87 -19.09
C LEU A 73 -16.83 10.75 -17.67
N TYR A 74 -17.41 11.46 -16.70
CA TYR A 74 -17.02 11.43 -15.29
C TYR A 74 -17.18 10.02 -14.69
N ARG A 75 -18.37 9.40 -14.84
CA ARG A 75 -18.61 8.02 -14.37
C ARG A 75 -17.75 6.99 -15.10
N ARG A 76 -17.49 7.17 -16.40
CA ARG A 76 -16.58 6.29 -17.16
C ARG A 76 -15.12 6.42 -16.71
N TYR A 77 -14.65 7.64 -16.46
CA TYR A 77 -13.30 7.93 -15.98
C TYR A 77 -13.06 7.43 -14.55
N TYR A 78 -14.02 7.60 -13.64
CA TYR A 78 -13.96 7.09 -12.28
C TYR A 78 -14.31 5.60 -12.14
N SER A 79 -14.51 4.88 -13.25
CA SER A 79 -14.75 3.44 -13.22
C SER A 79 -13.50 2.64 -12.78
N ASN A 80 -13.74 1.52 -12.09
CA ASN A 80 -12.69 0.63 -11.59
C ASN A 80 -11.71 0.15 -12.68
N VAL A 81 -12.15 0.05 -13.94
CA VAL A 81 -11.28 -0.34 -15.06
C VAL A 81 -10.29 0.78 -15.39
N CYS A 82 -10.78 2.00 -15.61
CA CYS A 82 -9.94 3.16 -15.97
C CYS A 82 -8.92 3.50 -14.86
N GLN A 83 -9.36 3.46 -13.60
CA GLN A 83 -8.49 3.73 -12.45
C GLN A 83 -7.45 2.61 -12.24
N ARG A 84 -7.78 1.34 -12.54
CA ARG A 84 -6.80 0.23 -12.54
C ARG A 84 -5.79 0.36 -13.68
N THR A 85 -6.21 0.72 -14.89
CA THR A 85 -5.27 0.94 -16.01
C THR A 85 -4.30 2.09 -15.71
N LEU A 86 -4.78 3.22 -15.19
CA LEU A 86 -3.91 4.33 -14.79
C LEU A 86 -2.92 3.91 -13.68
N SER A 87 -3.37 3.13 -12.70
CA SER A 87 -2.51 2.62 -11.63
C SER A 87 -1.45 1.63 -12.16
N PHE A 88 -1.79 0.81 -13.16
CA PHE A 88 -0.85 -0.08 -13.83
C PHE A 88 0.18 0.69 -14.66
N THR A 89 -0.21 1.76 -15.36
CA THR A 89 0.71 2.67 -16.07
C THR A 89 1.71 3.32 -15.10
N ILE A 90 1.26 3.73 -13.91
CA ILE A 90 2.14 4.29 -12.85
C ILE A 90 3.11 3.22 -12.33
N PHE A 91 2.67 1.98 -12.16
CA PHE A 91 3.58 0.87 -11.81
C PHE A 91 4.61 0.63 -12.92
N LEU A 92 4.18 0.55 -14.18
CA LEU A 92 5.02 0.24 -15.34
C LEU A 92 6.13 1.28 -15.56
N ILE A 93 5.81 2.59 -15.49
CA ILE A 93 6.80 3.65 -15.72
C ILE A 93 7.86 3.74 -14.60
N LEU A 94 7.52 3.33 -13.38
CA LEU A 94 8.47 3.20 -12.27
C LEU A 94 9.29 1.89 -12.38
N PHE A 95 8.66 0.78 -12.78
CA PHE A 95 9.33 -0.51 -12.97
C PHE A 95 10.33 -0.50 -14.14
N LEU A 96 10.14 0.38 -15.13
CA LEU A 96 11.04 0.54 -16.27
C LEU A 96 12.51 0.83 -15.86
N ALA A 97 12.72 1.43 -14.68
CA ALA A 97 14.05 1.72 -14.11
C ALA A 97 14.91 0.48 -13.79
N PHE A 98 14.33 -0.72 -13.67
CA PHE A 98 15.09 -1.97 -13.50
C PHE A 98 15.64 -2.51 -14.85
N ILE A 99 15.01 -2.12 -15.97
CA ILE A 99 15.29 -2.65 -17.32
C ILE A 99 16.16 -1.66 -18.12
N GLU A 100 15.90 -0.36 -17.96
CA GLU A 100 16.70 0.72 -18.56
C GLU A 100 18.18 0.68 -18.18
N THR A 101 19.04 1.29 -19.00
CA THR A 101 20.46 1.45 -18.68
C THR A 101 20.67 2.42 -17.49
N PRO A 102 21.42 2.03 -16.42
CA PRO A 102 22.04 0.73 -16.17
C PRO A 102 21.04 -0.37 -15.70
N SER A 103 21.00 -1.49 -16.42
CA SER A 103 20.07 -2.59 -16.15
C SER A 103 20.42 -3.32 -14.86
N SER A 104 19.44 -3.61 -14.01
CA SER A 104 19.61 -4.44 -12.80
C SER A 104 19.36 -5.93 -13.06
N LEU A 105 19.48 -6.39 -14.30
CA LEU A 105 19.20 -7.77 -14.72
C LEU A 105 20.47 -8.64 -14.64
N THR A 106 21.03 -8.76 -13.44
CA THR A 106 22.18 -9.62 -13.12
C THR A 106 21.84 -10.59 -11.97
N SER A 107 22.60 -11.69 -11.85
CA SER A 107 22.47 -12.64 -10.73
C SER A 107 23.11 -12.11 -9.42
N THR A 108 24.04 -11.16 -9.54
CA THR A 108 24.75 -10.54 -8.40
C THR A 108 25.02 -9.06 -8.68
N ALA A 109 24.99 -8.25 -7.62
CA ALA A 109 25.42 -6.86 -7.61
C ALA A 109 26.93 -6.69 -7.29
N ASP A 110 27.63 -7.77 -6.91
CA ASP A 110 29.05 -7.69 -6.53
C ASP A 110 29.94 -7.38 -7.75
N VAL A 111 30.62 -6.23 -7.69
CA VAL A 111 31.52 -5.74 -8.75
C VAL A 111 32.72 -6.66 -9.02
N ARG A 112 33.07 -7.58 -8.10
CA ARG A 112 34.21 -8.51 -8.22
C ARG A 112 33.98 -9.61 -9.26
N TYR A 113 32.73 -10.06 -9.45
CA TYR A 113 32.42 -11.25 -10.27
C TYR A 113 31.05 -11.20 -10.98
N ARG A 114 30.39 -10.04 -11.06
CA ARG A 114 29.18 -9.87 -11.88
C ARG A 114 29.43 -10.15 -13.37
N ALA A 115 28.41 -10.71 -14.03
CA ALA A 115 28.34 -10.76 -15.48
C ALA A 115 28.15 -9.35 -16.09
N ALA A 116 28.34 -9.22 -17.40
CA ALA A 116 28.01 -7.99 -18.12
C ALA A 116 26.50 -7.68 -18.01
N PRO A 117 26.11 -6.40 -17.83
CA PRO A 117 24.70 -6.01 -17.80
C PRO A 117 24.02 -6.25 -19.15
N TRP A 118 22.72 -6.57 -19.13
CA TRP A 118 21.93 -6.74 -20.34
C TRP A 118 21.39 -5.39 -20.82
N GLU A 119 22.00 -4.83 -21.86
CA GLU A 119 21.57 -3.54 -22.40
C GLU A 119 20.38 -3.69 -23.38
N PRO A 120 19.20 -3.10 -23.09
CA PRO A 120 18.06 -3.17 -23.99
C PRO A 120 18.28 -2.32 -25.26
N PRO A 121 17.72 -2.71 -26.41
CA PRO A 121 17.68 -1.84 -27.59
C PRO A 121 16.96 -0.52 -27.28
N CYS A 122 17.58 0.62 -27.61
CA CYS A 122 17.11 1.98 -27.33
C CYS A 122 15.58 2.16 -27.53
N GLY A 123 15.06 1.79 -28.70
CA GLY A 123 13.64 1.95 -29.03
C GLY A 123 12.66 1.16 -28.14
N LEU A 124 13.09 0.11 -27.42
CA LEU A 124 12.21 -0.67 -26.55
C LEU A 124 11.82 0.13 -25.29
N THR A 125 12.80 0.68 -24.57
CA THR A 125 12.51 1.45 -23.35
C THR A 125 11.80 2.76 -23.67
N GLU A 126 12.26 3.47 -24.71
CA GLU A 126 11.69 4.76 -25.09
C GLU A 126 10.27 4.65 -25.66
N SER A 127 9.90 3.54 -26.30
CA SER A 127 8.51 3.32 -26.78
C SER A 127 7.53 2.97 -25.65
N VAL A 128 7.96 2.24 -24.62
CA VAL A 128 7.15 2.00 -23.41
C VAL A 128 6.97 3.29 -22.61
N GLU A 129 8.01 4.14 -22.50
CA GLU A 129 7.91 5.43 -21.83
C GLU A 129 6.92 6.37 -22.54
N VAL A 130 7.04 6.59 -23.86
CA VAL A 130 6.09 7.49 -24.56
C VAL A 130 4.66 6.98 -24.54
N LEU A 131 4.44 5.65 -24.58
CA LEU A 131 3.10 5.07 -24.42
C LEU A 131 2.48 5.41 -23.06
N CYS A 132 3.29 5.39 -21.99
CA CYS A 132 2.87 5.82 -20.66
C CYS A 132 2.60 7.33 -20.59
N LEU A 133 3.46 8.16 -21.20
CA LEU A 133 3.28 9.62 -21.26
C LEU A 133 2.00 10.02 -22.03
N LEU A 134 1.64 9.30 -23.10
CA LEU A 134 0.38 9.50 -23.81
C LEU A 134 -0.86 9.20 -22.95
N VAL A 135 -0.82 8.13 -22.12
CA VAL A 135 -1.89 7.82 -21.16
C VAL A 135 -2.00 8.93 -20.09
N PHE A 136 -0.87 9.46 -19.60
CA PHE A 136 -0.88 10.58 -18.65
C PHE A 136 -1.36 11.90 -19.29
N ALA A 137 -1.03 12.17 -20.55
CA ALA A 137 -1.55 13.32 -21.30
C ALA A 137 -3.07 13.22 -21.50
N ALA A 138 -3.60 12.03 -21.78
CA ALA A 138 -5.04 11.79 -21.84
C ALA A 138 -5.73 11.97 -20.46
N ASP A 139 -5.12 11.46 -19.39
CA ASP A 139 -5.60 11.66 -18.00
C ASP A 139 -5.63 13.14 -17.59
N LEU A 140 -4.57 13.90 -17.89
CA LEU A 140 -4.54 15.36 -17.68
C LEU A 140 -5.61 16.07 -18.51
N SER A 141 -5.81 15.68 -19.77
CA SER A 141 -6.81 16.28 -20.66
C SER A 141 -8.24 16.05 -20.17
N VAL A 142 -8.57 14.82 -19.76
CA VAL A 142 -9.89 14.49 -19.19
C VAL A 142 -10.12 15.23 -17.87
N LYS A 143 -9.11 15.30 -16.99
CA LYS A 143 -9.18 16.11 -15.75
C LYS A 143 -9.39 17.61 -16.05
N GLY A 144 -8.64 18.18 -16.99
CA GLY A 144 -8.77 19.58 -17.40
C GLY A 144 -10.12 19.90 -18.01
N TYR A 145 -10.69 18.97 -18.78
CA TYR A 145 -12.05 19.09 -19.28
C TYR A 145 -13.07 19.06 -18.12
N LEU A 146 -13.08 18.01 -17.30
CA LEU A 146 -14.11 17.79 -16.27
C LEU A 146 -14.15 18.86 -15.18
N PHE A 147 -13.01 19.42 -14.76
CA PHE A 147 -12.95 20.43 -13.69
C PHE A 147 -13.05 21.89 -14.16
N GLY A 148 -12.94 22.16 -15.46
CA GLY A 148 -13.03 23.52 -16.01
C GLY A 148 -11.76 24.38 -15.83
N TRP A 149 -11.62 25.38 -16.71
CA TRP A 149 -10.35 26.09 -16.93
C TRP A 149 -9.89 26.95 -15.73
N ALA A 150 -10.79 27.68 -15.08
CA ALA A 150 -10.45 28.51 -13.93
C ALA A 150 -9.97 27.67 -12.72
N HIS A 151 -10.58 26.50 -12.50
CA HIS A 151 -10.14 25.57 -11.45
C HIS A 151 -8.82 24.88 -11.84
N PHE A 152 -8.61 24.57 -13.13
CA PHE A 152 -7.34 24.05 -13.64
C PHE A 152 -6.17 24.99 -13.32
N GLN A 153 -6.29 26.28 -13.68
CA GLN A 153 -5.26 27.29 -13.41
C GLN A 153 -5.02 27.52 -11.90
N LYS A 154 -6.07 27.47 -11.08
CA LYS A 154 -5.97 27.64 -9.61
C LYS A 154 -5.36 26.43 -8.90
N ASN A 155 -5.36 25.25 -9.51
CA ASN A 155 -4.91 24.00 -8.87
C ASN A 155 -3.45 23.67 -9.22
N LEU A 156 -2.55 24.03 -8.31
CA LEU A 156 -1.10 23.79 -8.41
C LEU A 156 -0.73 22.32 -8.75
N TRP A 157 -1.54 21.34 -8.34
CA TRP A 157 -1.31 19.93 -8.68
C TRP A 157 -1.57 19.61 -10.16
N LEU A 158 -2.50 20.32 -10.83
CA LEU A 158 -2.75 20.15 -12.27
C LEU A 158 -1.71 20.93 -13.09
N LEU A 159 -1.33 22.13 -12.64
CA LEU A 159 -0.24 22.91 -13.23
C LEU A 159 1.10 22.15 -13.18
N GLY A 160 1.46 21.59 -12.01
CA GLY A 160 2.68 20.78 -11.86
C GLY A 160 2.69 19.52 -12.72
N TYR A 161 1.54 18.90 -12.94
CA TYR A 161 1.39 17.73 -13.82
C TYR A 161 1.59 18.09 -15.30
N LEU A 162 1.08 19.24 -15.75
CA LEU A 162 1.36 19.77 -17.08
C LEU A 162 2.86 20.06 -17.26
N VAL A 163 3.49 20.73 -16.29
CA VAL A 163 4.94 21.04 -16.34
C VAL A 163 5.78 19.77 -16.38
N VAL A 164 5.50 18.78 -15.51
CA VAL A 164 6.20 17.49 -15.50
C VAL A 164 6.05 16.76 -16.84
N LEU A 165 4.85 16.72 -17.42
CA LEU A 165 4.63 16.07 -18.71
C LEU A 165 5.40 16.76 -19.84
N VAL A 166 5.34 18.10 -19.93
CA VAL A 166 6.09 18.87 -20.94
C VAL A 166 7.60 18.63 -20.82
N VAL A 167 8.16 18.72 -19.60
CA VAL A 167 9.59 18.46 -19.39
C VAL A 167 9.96 17.02 -19.75
N SER A 168 9.14 16.03 -19.37
CA SER A 168 9.40 14.61 -19.70
C SER A 168 9.33 14.31 -21.20
N LEU A 169 8.45 15.00 -21.95
CA LEU A 169 8.34 14.85 -23.40
C LEU A 169 9.51 15.52 -24.13
N VAL A 170 9.99 16.67 -23.65
CA VAL A 170 11.20 17.34 -24.20
C VAL A 170 12.46 16.50 -23.94
N ASP A 171 12.64 16.01 -22.71
CA ASP A 171 13.76 15.14 -22.33
C ASP A 171 13.74 13.81 -23.13
N TRP A 172 12.55 13.27 -23.41
CA TRP A 172 12.36 12.11 -24.29
C TRP A 172 12.75 12.40 -25.75
N THR A 173 12.32 13.53 -26.34
CA THR A 173 12.71 13.87 -27.72
C THR A 173 14.21 14.14 -27.84
N VAL A 174 14.84 14.73 -26.82
CA VAL A 174 16.30 14.92 -26.76
C VAL A 174 17.03 13.57 -26.71
N SER A 175 16.72 12.69 -25.75
CA SER A 175 17.30 11.34 -25.68
C SER A 175 17.15 10.55 -26.99
N LEU A 176 15.98 10.65 -27.65
CA LEU A 176 15.72 9.97 -28.92
C LEU A 176 16.57 10.55 -30.07
N SER A 177 16.71 11.87 -30.14
CA SER A 177 17.58 12.53 -31.13
C SER A 177 19.06 12.17 -30.96
N LEU A 178 19.47 11.87 -29.72
CA LEU A 178 20.82 11.44 -29.34
C LEU A 178 21.00 9.90 -29.39
N MET A 179 20.06 9.16 -29.99
CA MET A 179 20.11 7.70 -30.11
C MET A 179 20.38 6.99 -28.77
N CYS A 180 19.74 7.46 -27.69
CA CYS A 180 19.92 6.99 -26.30
C CYS A 180 21.33 7.17 -25.68
N HIS A 181 22.27 7.87 -26.31
CA HIS A 181 23.63 8.09 -25.78
C HIS A 181 23.70 9.14 -24.65
N GLU A 182 22.56 9.72 -24.25
CA GLU A 182 22.46 10.68 -23.16
C GLU A 182 22.67 9.98 -21.79
N PRO A 183 23.71 10.36 -21.01
CA PRO A 183 24.08 9.64 -19.78
C PRO A 183 23.19 9.97 -18.58
N LEU A 184 22.56 11.16 -18.57
CA LEU A 184 21.74 11.66 -17.47
C LEU A 184 20.36 12.07 -18.02
N ARG A 185 19.33 11.27 -17.72
CA ARG A 185 17.97 11.47 -18.22
C ARG A 185 17.11 12.11 -17.14
N ILE A 186 16.72 13.38 -17.30
CA ILE A 186 16.10 14.16 -16.23
C ILE A 186 14.68 13.65 -15.95
N ARG A 187 13.95 13.17 -16.97
CA ARG A 187 12.57 12.66 -16.82
C ARG A 187 12.42 11.56 -15.78
N ARG A 188 13.46 10.73 -15.57
CA ARG A 188 13.47 9.67 -14.54
C ARG A 188 13.11 10.22 -13.16
N LEU A 189 13.75 11.31 -12.75
CA LEU A 189 13.52 11.95 -11.44
C LEU A 189 12.08 12.48 -11.26
N LEU A 190 11.37 12.73 -12.36
CA LEU A 190 10.01 13.26 -12.34
C LEU A 190 8.93 12.17 -12.30
N ARG A 191 9.23 10.92 -12.70
CA ARG A 191 8.26 9.81 -12.74
C ARG A 191 7.52 9.56 -11.40
N PRO A 192 8.14 9.67 -10.20
CA PRO A 192 7.44 9.55 -8.92
C PRO A 192 6.33 10.60 -8.70
N PHE A 193 6.36 11.73 -9.42
CA PHE A 193 5.29 12.73 -9.37
C PHE A 193 3.96 12.15 -9.85
N PHE A 194 3.94 11.22 -10.81
CA PHE A 194 2.71 10.60 -11.30
C PHE A 194 1.99 9.78 -10.21
N LEU A 195 2.76 9.09 -9.35
CA LEU A 195 2.25 8.37 -8.19
C LEU A 195 1.68 9.32 -7.12
N LEU A 196 2.42 10.39 -6.79
CA LEU A 196 1.95 11.47 -5.91
C LEU A 196 0.68 12.14 -6.45
N GLN A 197 0.60 12.35 -7.76
CA GLN A 197 -0.48 13.05 -8.43
C GLN A 197 -1.79 12.26 -8.41
N ASN A 198 -1.73 10.93 -8.53
CA ASN A 198 -2.92 10.09 -8.49
C ASN A 198 -3.45 9.88 -7.06
N SER A 199 -2.57 9.69 -6.08
CA SER A 199 -2.95 9.33 -4.71
C SER A 199 -3.40 10.53 -3.86
N SER A 200 -4.71 10.64 -3.63
CA SER A 200 -5.31 11.64 -2.73
C SER A 200 -4.78 11.57 -1.29
N MET A 201 -4.48 10.36 -0.81
CA MET A 201 -3.95 10.13 0.53
C MET A 201 -2.47 10.55 0.64
N MET A 202 -1.66 10.34 -0.41
CA MET A 202 -0.27 10.83 -0.44
C MET A 202 -0.20 12.37 -0.47
N LYS A 203 -1.16 13.03 -1.13
CA LYS A 203 -1.32 14.49 -1.08
C LYS A 203 -1.72 14.99 0.31
N LYS A 204 -2.60 14.27 1.01
CA LYS A 204 -2.93 14.56 2.43
C LYS A 204 -1.67 14.42 3.30
N THR A 205 -0.92 13.32 3.20
CA THR A 205 0.23 13.05 4.07
C THR A 205 1.45 13.94 3.80
N LEU A 206 1.76 14.26 2.54
CA LEU A 206 2.75 15.30 2.22
C LEU A 206 2.35 16.68 2.77
N LYS A 207 1.05 16.99 2.80
CA LYS A 207 0.56 18.22 3.43
C LYS A 207 0.77 18.20 4.95
N CYS A 208 0.62 17.05 5.64
CA CYS A 208 1.00 16.93 7.05
C CYS A 208 2.48 17.30 7.26
N ILE A 209 3.37 16.63 6.52
CA ILE A 209 4.83 16.78 6.66
C ILE A 209 5.22 18.24 6.42
N ARG A 210 4.64 18.91 5.42
CA ARG A 210 4.88 20.35 5.20
C ARG A 210 4.48 21.25 6.38
N TRP A 211 3.45 20.89 7.17
CA TRP A 211 3.06 21.66 8.36
C TRP A 211 3.89 21.32 9.60
N SER A 212 4.45 20.11 9.72
CA SER A 212 5.36 19.76 10.84
C SER A 212 6.80 20.23 10.62
N LEU A 213 7.23 20.44 9.36
CA LEU A 213 8.59 20.89 9.03
C LEU A 213 9.12 22.10 9.84
N PRO A 214 8.35 23.16 10.18
CA PRO A 214 8.85 24.29 10.98
C PRO A 214 9.26 23.90 12.41
N GLU A 215 8.51 23.01 13.06
CA GLU A 215 8.83 22.52 14.41
C GLU A 215 9.97 21.49 14.37
N MET A 216 9.99 20.65 13.34
CA MET A 216 11.11 19.74 13.09
C MET A 216 12.41 20.52 12.81
N ALA A 217 12.32 21.69 12.17
CA ALA A 217 13.47 22.56 11.92
C ALA A 217 13.99 23.26 13.20
N SER A 218 13.14 23.59 14.18
CA SER A 218 13.62 24.16 15.45
C SER A 218 14.36 23.13 16.30
N VAL A 219 13.90 21.87 16.32
CA VAL A 219 14.65 20.77 16.95
C VAL A 219 15.92 20.42 16.16
N GLY A 220 15.86 20.44 14.83
CA GLY A 220 17.03 20.27 13.96
C GLY A 220 18.10 21.35 14.17
N LEU A 221 17.69 22.60 14.43
CA LEU A 221 18.59 23.69 14.80
C LEU A 221 19.22 23.46 16.19
N LEU A 222 18.44 23.04 17.18
CA LEU A 222 18.95 22.70 18.51
C LEU A 222 19.95 21.53 18.47
N LEU A 223 19.68 20.54 17.62
CA LEU A 223 20.56 19.41 17.35
C LEU A 223 21.86 19.82 16.63
N ALA A 224 21.78 20.75 15.68
CA ALA A 224 22.96 21.33 15.03
C ALA A 224 23.81 22.13 16.03
N ILE A 225 23.19 22.91 16.92
CA ILE A 225 23.88 23.62 18.00
C ILE A 225 24.58 22.63 18.95
N HIS A 226 23.91 21.55 19.36
CA HIS A 226 24.50 20.47 20.16
C HIS A 226 25.73 19.85 19.48
N LEU A 227 25.61 19.46 18.20
CA LEU A 227 26.73 18.91 17.42
C LEU A 227 27.90 19.90 17.31
N CYS A 228 27.64 21.17 16.99
CA CYS A 228 28.70 22.19 16.87
C CYS A 228 29.40 22.47 18.22
N LEU A 229 28.65 22.59 19.31
CA LEU A 229 29.19 22.84 20.65
C LEU A 229 30.09 21.69 21.10
N PHE A 230 29.61 20.43 21.02
CA PHE A 230 30.40 19.26 21.37
C PHE A 230 31.56 19.00 20.39
N THR A 231 31.46 19.42 19.12
CA THR A 231 32.60 19.41 18.19
C THR A 231 33.72 20.34 18.65
N MET A 232 33.39 21.58 19.02
CA MET A 232 34.38 22.54 19.55
C MET A 232 34.96 22.06 20.88
N PHE A 233 34.13 21.57 21.80
CA PHE A 233 34.58 21.07 23.09
C PHE A 233 35.45 19.81 22.97
N GLY A 234 35.08 18.87 22.09
CA GLY A 234 35.86 17.67 21.81
C GLY A 234 37.22 17.98 21.18
N MET A 235 37.28 18.89 20.20
CA MET A 235 38.58 19.33 19.66
C MET A 235 39.46 20.00 20.73
N LEU A 236 38.91 20.87 21.59
CA LEU A 236 39.68 21.48 22.67
C LEU A 236 40.16 20.46 23.71
N LEU A 237 39.33 19.47 24.05
CA LEU A 237 39.64 18.45 25.06
C LEU A 237 40.65 17.41 24.55
N PHE A 238 40.56 17.00 23.28
CA PHE A 238 41.34 15.86 22.74
C PHE A 238 42.48 16.27 21.79
N ALA A 239 42.47 17.46 21.20
CA ALA A 239 43.60 17.96 20.38
C ALA A 239 44.62 18.80 21.18
N GLY A 240 44.32 19.15 22.44
CA GLY A 240 45.18 19.98 23.31
C GLY A 240 46.46 19.31 23.85
N GLY A 241 46.74 18.05 23.47
CA GLY A 241 47.93 17.32 23.90
C GLY A 241 49.23 17.89 23.32
N LYS A 242 50.29 17.95 24.14
CA LYS A 242 51.66 18.22 23.65
C LYS A 242 52.18 17.04 22.83
N GLN A 243 53.18 17.33 21.99
CA GLN A 243 53.71 16.46 20.95
C GLN A 243 54.76 15.49 21.51
N ASP A 244 54.34 14.60 22.42
CA ASP A 244 55.17 13.55 23.02
C ASP A 244 54.73 12.15 22.51
N ASP A 245 55.71 11.33 22.14
CA ASP A 245 55.67 9.95 21.59
C ASP A 245 54.31 9.26 21.35
N GLY A 246 53.84 9.32 20.09
CA GLY A 246 53.21 8.19 19.37
C GLY A 246 51.86 7.62 19.83
N GLN A 247 51.36 7.98 21.01
CA GLN A 247 50.18 7.36 21.63
C GLN A 247 48.86 8.14 21.43
N ASP A 248 48.91 9.28 20.73
CA ASP A 248 47.77 10.17 20.44
C ASP A 248 46.79 9.64 19.36
N ARG A 249 46.53 8.32 19.36
CA ARG A 249 45.63 7.63 18.41
C ARG A 249 44.23 8.25 18.32
N GLU A 250 43.69 8.76 19.41
CA GLU A 250 42.38 9.43 19.44
C GLU A 250 42.33 10.67 18.54
N ARG A 251 43.24 11.61 18.85
CA ARG A 251 43.45 12.84 18.11
C ARG A 251 43.70 12.56 16.65
N LEU A 252 44.51 11.55 16.35
CA LEU A 252 44.87 11.13 14.99
C LEU A 252 43.76 10.40 14.21
N THR A 253 42.69 9.92 14.85
CA THR A 253 41.65 9.11 14.16
C THR A 253 40.28 9.80 14.08
N TYR A 254 39.88 10.55 15.11
CA TYR A 254 38.52 11.11 15.19
C TYR A 254 38.48 12.63 15.39
N PHE A 255 39.40 13.19 16.19
CA PHE A 255 39.37 14.60 16.59
C PHE A 255 40.51 15.46 16.00
N GLN A 256 41.03 15.11 14.82
CA GLN A 256 42.05 15.91 14.11
C GLN A 256 41.50 17.27 13.66
N ASN A 257 40.39 17.22 12.93
CA ASN A 257 39.91 18.30 12.06
C ASN A 257 38.42 18.57 12.33
N LEU A 258 37.95 19.80 12.14
CA LEU A 258 36.53 20.16 12.33
C LEU A 258 35.56 19.27 11.53
N PRO A 259 35.68 19.07 10.21
CA PRO A 259 34.75 18.21 9.45
C PRO A 259 34.86 16.72 9.80
N GLU A 260 35.99 16.29 10.37
CA GLU A 260 36.22 14.89 10.79
C GLU A 260 35.56 14.65 12.15
N SER A 261 35.87 15.50 13.13
CA SER A 261 35.24 15.57 14.46
C SER A 261 33.71 15.66 14.37
N LEU A 262 33.19 16.53 13.49
CA LEU A 262 31.76 16.67 13.24
C LEU A 262 31.15 15.40 12.61
N THR A 263 31.90 14.68 11.77
CA THR A 263 31.45 13.38 11.25
C THR A 263 31.41 12.34 12.36
N SER A 264 32.47 12.21 13.17
CA SER A 264 32.56 11.24 14.26
C SER A 264 31.47 11.44 15.32
N LEU A 265 31.14 12.69 15.65
CA LEU A 265 30.02 13.01 16.55
C LEU A 265 28.64 12.83 15.90
N LEU A 266 28.49 13.08 14.58
CA LEU A 266 27.25 12.78 13.87
C LEU A 266 26.97 11.26 13.78
N VAL A 267 28.00 10.44 13.62
CA VAL A 267 27.88 8.97 13.69
C VAL A 267 27.62 8.49 15.13
N LEU A 268 28.20 9.17 16.13
CA LEU A 268 27.93 8.86 17.55
C LEU A 268 26.51 9.26 17.97
N LEU A 269 25.94 10.31 17.39
CA LEU A 269 24.53 10.69 17.60
C LEU A 269 23.58 9.54 17.21
N THR A 270 23.92 8.80 16.15
CA THR A 270 23.20 7.58 15.73
C THR A 270 23.74 6.32 16.43
N THR A 271 24.63 6.47 17.41
CA THR A 271 25.32 5.40 18.17
C THR A 271 26.08 4.36 17.34
N ALA A 272 26.34 4.62 16.06
CA ALA A 272 26.85 3.63 15.10
C ALA A 272 28.39 3.40 15.15
N ASN A 273 29.08 4.08 16.08
CA ASN A 273 30.51 3.93 16.37
C ASN A 273 30.82 3.89 17.88
N ASN A 274 29.80 3.53 18.68
CA ASN A 274 29.95 3.23 20.10
C ASN A 274 30.22 1.72 20.24
N PRO A 275 31.36 1.26 20.80
CA PRO A 275 32.31 1.99 21.65
C PRO A 275 33.54 2.60 20.96
N ASP A 276 33.81 2.27 19.70
CA ASP A 276 35.06 2.56 18.97
C ASP A 276 35.58 4.00 19.15
N VAL A 277 34.68 4.99 19.02
CA VAL A 277 35.04 6.42 19.08
C VAL A 277 35.53 6.88 20.46
N MET A 278 35.09 6.21 21.55
CA MET A 278 35.44 6.60 22.92
C MET A 278 36.58 5.78 23.54
N ILE A 279 36.90 4.59 23.00
CA ILE A 279 37.94 3.70 23.55
C ILE A 279 39.29 4.41 23.71
N PRO A 280 39.82 5.13 22.69
CA PRO A 280 41.11 5.83 22.82
C PRO A 280 41.18 6.85 23.96
N ALA A 281 40.10 7.60 24.21
CA ALA A 281 39.99 8.51 25.35
C ALA A 281 39.91 7.74 26.66
N TYR A 282 39.02 6.75 26.72
CA TYR A 282 38.73 6.01 27.95
C TYR A 282 39.94 5.22 28.46
N SER A 283 40.78 4.70 27.55
CA SER A 283 42.06 4.08 27.88
C SER A 283 43.09 5.06 28.46
N LYS A 284 43.05 6.35 28.10
CA LYS A 284 43.89 7.40 28.72
C LYS A 284 43.36 7.84 30.08
N ASN A 285 42.07 8.12 30.18
CA ASN A 285 41.43 8.54 31.42
C ASN A 285 39.94 8.14 31.43
N ARG A 286 39.54 7.41 32.48
CA ARG A 286 38.15 6.98 32.70
C ARG A 286 37.17 8.15 32.76
N ALA A 287 37.62 9.33 33.19
CA ALA A 287 36.79 10.54 33.23
C ALA A 287 36.28 11.00 31.85
N TYR A 288 37.00 10.70 30.76
CA TYR A 288 36.57 11.10 29.42
C TYR A 288 35.32 10.36 28.93
N ALA A 289 34.95 9.22 29.52
CA ALA A 289 33.67 8.58 29.25
C ALA A 289 32.47 9.50 29.54
N ILE A 290 32.60 10.43 30.51
CA ILE A 290 31.54 11.38 30.86
C ILE A 290 31.16 12.26 29.67
N PHE A 291 32.14 12.69 28.85
CA PHE A 291 31.89 13.48 27.64
C PHE A 291 30.99 12.74 26.64
N PHE A 292 31.35 11.50 26.30
CA PHE A 292 30.61 10.68 25.34
C PHE A 292 29.24 10.24 25.87
N ILE A 293 29.13 9.94 27.17
CA ILE A 293 27.86 9.61 27.84
C ILE A 293 26.91 10.81 27.82
N VAL A 294 27.37 12.00 28.24
CA VAL A 294 26.55 13.22 28.25
C VAL A 294 26.13 13.61 26.83
N PHE A 295 27.05 13.53 25.85
CA PHE A 295 26.73 13.77 24.44
C PHE A 295 25.63 12.84 23.92
N THR A 296 25.72 11.54 24.23
CA THR A 296 24.78 10.51 23.76
C THR A 296 23.42 10.62 24.46
N VAL A 297 23.40 10.90 25.76
CA VAL A 297 22.16 11.12 26.53
C VAL A 297 21.40 12.33 26.00
N ILE A 298 22.07 13.48 25.82
CA ILE A 298 21.44 14.70 25.30
C ILE A 298 21.03 14.51 23.83
N GLY A 299 21.96 14.06 22.98
CA GLY A 299 21.73 13.93 21.55
C GLY A 299 20.72 12.84 21.20
N SER A 300 21.03 11.59 21.54
CA SER A 300 20.22 10.43 21.14
C SER A 300 18.97 10.27 22.02
N LEU A 301 19.12 10.24 23.35
CA LEU A 301 17.99 9.91 24.22
C LEU A 301 17.01 11.07 24.44
N PHE A 302 17.46 12.32 24.47
CA PHE A 302 16.57 13.48 24.57
C PHE A 302 16.17 14.05 23.20
N LEU A 303 17.10 14.55 22.38
CA LEU A 303 16.74 15.31 21.17
C LEU A 303 16.08 14.46 20.07
N MET A 304 16.55 13.24 19.81
CA MET A 304 15.91 12.39 18.79
C MET A 304 14.50 11.93 19.20
N ASN A 305 14.32 11.52 20.47
CA ASN A 305 12.99 11.12 20.97
C ASN A 305 12.01 12.29 21.10
N LEU A 306 12.51 13.50 21.43
CA LEU A 306 11.70 14.73 21.40
C LEU A 306 11.19 15.03 19.97
N LEU A 307 12.05 14.83 18.96
CA LEU A 307 11.66 14.96 17.56
C LEU A 307 10.58 13.93 17.18
N THR A 308 10.70 12.67 17.61
CA THR A 308 9.65 11.64 17.46
C THR A 308 8.32 12.08 18.06
N ALA A 309 8.34 12.63 19.29
CA ALA A 309 7.14 13.08 19.99
C ALA A 309 6.45 14.27 19.29
N ILE A 310 7.22 15.22 18.76
CA ILE A 310 6.70 16.36 17.98
C ILE A 310 6.08 15.89 16.66
N ILE A 311 6.76 14.99 15.94
CA ILE A 311 6.22 14.37 14.71
C ILE A 311 4.89 13.67 15.00
N TYR A 312 4.80 12.89 16.08
CA TYR A 312 3.56 12.22 16.49
C TYR A 312 2.43 13.20 16.83
N SER A 313 2.70 14.23 17.64
CA SER A 313 1.69 15.22 18.05
C SER A 313 1.07 15.95 16.85
N GLN A 314 1.92 16.46 15.95
CA GLN A 314 1.45 17.16 14.74
C GLN A 314 0.74 16.22 13.75
N PHE A 315 1.23 14.99 13.61
CA PHE A 315 0.60 13.99 12.75
C PHE A 315 -0.81 13.63 13.24
N ARG A 316 -0.97 13.40 14.55
CA ARG A 316 -2.24 13.07 15.20
C ARG A 316 -3.28 14.19 15.04
N GLY A 317 -2.88 15.44 15.29
CA GLY A 317 -3.74 16.61 15.10
C GLY A 317 -4.25 16.76 13.66
N TYR A 318 -3.39 16.48 12.66
CA TYR A 318 -3.83 16.47 11.26
C TYR A 318 -4.76 15.29 10.93
N LEU A 319 -4.51 14.09 11.48
CA LEU A 319 -5.29 12.89 11.16
C LEU A 319 -6.79 13.09 11.47
N MET A 320 -7.11 13.69 12.62
CA MET A 320 -8.47 14.10 12.98
C MET A 320 -9.06 15.08 11.95
N LYS A 321 -8.33 16.15 11.62
CA LYS A 321 -8.76 17.16 10.64
C LYS A 321 -8.97 16.60 9.24
N SER A 322 -8.21 15.57 8.86
CA SER A 322 -8.36 14.82 7.62
C SER A 322 -9.63 13.99 7.57
N LEU A 323 -10.06 13.44 8.72
CA LEU A 323 -11.30 12.66 8.86
C LEU A 323 -12.53 13.58 8.93
N GLN A 324 -12.47 14.68 9.69
CA GLN A 324 -13.47 15.77 9.64
C GLN A 324 -13.69 16.22 8.19
N THR A 325 -12.62 16.46 7.43
CA THR A 325 -12.69 16.83 6.01
C THR A 325 -13.33 15.74 5.13
N SER A 326 -13.19 14.45 5.46
CA SER A 326 -13.87 13.37 4.75
C SER A 326 -15.37 13.35 5.06
N LEU A 327 -15.77 13.36 6.34
CA LEU A 327 -17.18 13.39 6.73
C LEU A 327 -17.90 14.61 6.17
N PHE A 328 -17.27 15.80 6.24
CA PHE A 328 -17.80 17.03 5.66
C PHE A 328 -18.15 16.87 4.17
N ARG A 329 -17.27 16.26 3.37
CA ARG A 329 -17.52 16.02 1.93
C ARG A 329 -18.70 15.08 1.70
N ARG A 330 -18.84 14.05 2.53
CA ARG A 330 -19.95 13.08 2.42
C ARG A 330 -21.27 13.74 2.80
N ARG A 331 -21.32 14.50 3.89
CA ARG A 331 -22.49 15.32 4.29
C ARG A 331 -22.87 16.32 3.20
N LEU A 332 -21.91 17.10 2.69
CA LEU A 332 -22.10 18.05 1.58
C LEU A 332 -22.62 17.37 0.30
N GLY A 333 -22.06 16.21 -0.07
CA GLY A 333 -22.51 15.45 -1.23
C GLY A 333 -23.92 14.88 -1.09
N THR A 334 -24.28 14.37 0.09
CA THR A 334 -25.67 13.96 0.37
C THR A 334 -26.63 15.15 0.39
N ARG A 335 -26.21 16.32 0.89
CA ARG A 335 -27.03 17.54 0.88
C ARG A 335 -27.25 18.07 -0.54
N ALA A 336 -26.23 18.09 -1.39
CA ALA A 336 -26.36 18.44 -2.81
C ALA A 336 -27.35 17.51 -3.55
N ALA A 337 -27.30 16.21 -3.29
CA ALA A 337 -28.24 15.25 -3.85
C ALA A 337 -29.69 15.48 -3.36
N PHE A 338 -29.86 15.83 -2.07
CA PHE A 338 -31.17 16.20 -1.51
C PHE A 338 -31.76 17.45 -2.18
N GLU A 339 -30.96 18.50 -2.40
CA GLU A 339 -31.42 19.76 -2.99
C GLU A 339 -31.78 19.63 -4.48
N VAL A 340 -31.01 18.84 -5.24
CA VAL A 340 -31.42 18.45 -6.61
C VAL A 340 -32.73 17.65 -6.58
N LEU A 341 -32.86 16.62 -5.75
CA LEU A 341 -34.04 15.74 -5.75
C LEU A 341 -35.32 16.39 -5.19
N SER A 342 -35.20 17.37 -4.30
CA SER A 342 -36.35 18.12 -3.77
C SER A 342 -36.83 19.20 -4.75
N SER A 343 -35.93 19.82 -5.52
CA SER A 343 -36.31 20.78 -6.58
C SER A 343 -37.25 20.17 -7.63
N MET A 344 -37.10 18.87 -7.94
CA MET A 344 -37.96 18.10 -8.86
C MET A 344 -39.44 18.01 -8.45
N VAL A 345 -39.80 18.42 -7.22
CA VAL A 345 -41.19 18.45 -6.74
C VAL A 345 -41.84 19.84 -6.95
N GLY A 346 -41.05 20.90 -7.10
CA GLY A 346 -41.51 22.30 -7.02
C GLY A 346 -42.31 22.81 -8.23
N GLU A 347 -42.14 22.24 -9.44
CA GLU A 347 -42.84 22.69 -10.66
C GLU A 347 -44.34 22.27 -10.69
N GLY A 348 -44.83 21.58 -9.65
CA GLY A 348 -46.03 20.71 -9.74
C GLY A 348 -47.31 21.15 -9.01
N GLY A 349 -47.45 22.38 -8.49
CA GLY A 349 -48.72 22.81 -7.88
C GLY A 349 -48.70 24.12 -7.09
N ALA A 350 -49.86 24.79 -7.02
CA ALA A 350 -50.01 26.15 -6.48
C ALA A 350 -50.14 26.24 -4.94
N PHE A 351 -49.36 25.47 -4.19
CA PHE A 351 -49.27 25.57 -2.72
C PHE A 351 -47.81 25.35 -2.26
N PRO A 352 -47.37 25.97 -1.14
CA PRO A 352 -46.07 25.70 -0.55
C PRO A 352 -46.03 24.30 0.09
N GLN A 353 -45.78 23.28 -0.74
CA GLN A 353 -45.57 21.91 -0.26
C GLN A 353 -44.28 21.82 0.56
N ALA A 354 -44.28 20.97 1.59
CA ALA A 354 -43.14 20.78 2.46
C ALA A 354 -41.88 20.32 1.68
N VAL A 355 -40.73 20.92 1.98
CA VAL A 355 -39.46 20.61 1.32
C VAL A 355 -39.03 19.19 1.66
N GLY A 356 -39.06 18.28 0.69
CA GLY A 356 -38.67 16.90 0.88
C GLY A 356 -38.63 16.08 -0.41
N VAL A 357 -38.04 14.89 -0.32
CA VAL A 357 -37.78 14.00 -1.46
C VAL A 357 -38.81 12.87 -1.53
N LYS A 358 -39.36 12.60 -2.72
CA LYS A 358 -40.24 11.45 -2.97
C LYS A 358 -39.44 10.13 -2.93
N PRO A 359 -39.83 9.13 -2.11
CA PRO A 359 -39.12 7.84 -2.02
C PRO A 359 -38.97 7.11 -3.37
N GLN A 360 -39.93 7.27 -4.29
CA GLN A 360 -39.88 6.68 -5.63
C GLN A 360 -38.69 7.19 -6.47
N ASN A 361 -38.40 8.49 -6.44
CA ASN A 361 -37.24 9.08 -7.13
C ASN A 361 -35.94 8.53 -6.52
N LEU A 362 -35.88 8.45 -5.19
CA LEU A 362 -34.71 7.93 -4.48
C LEU A 362 -34.45 6.45 -4.78
N LEU A 363 -35.48 5.62 -4.96
CA LEU A 363 -35.32 4.24 -5.41
C LEU A 363 -34.75 4.13 -6.83
N GLN A 364 -35.17 5.01 -7.77
CA GLN A 364 -34.58 5.06 -9.12
C GLN A 364 -33.09 5.45 -9.08
N VAL A 365 -32.73 6.44 -8.25
CA VAL A 365 -31.34 6.89 -8.03
C VAL A 365 -30.50 5.78 -7.40
N LEU A 366 -30.93 5.18 -6.29
CA LEU A 366 -30.21 4.08 -5.63
C LEU A 366 -30.03 2.88 -6.57
N GLN A 367 -30.99 2.61 -7.46
CA GLN A 367 -30.87 1.56 -8.47
C GLN A 367 -29.79 1.87 -9.52
N LYS A 368 -29.61 3.14 -9.92
CA LYS A 368 -28.53 3.60 -10.84
C LYS A 368 -27.14 3.74 -10.19
N VAL A 369 -27.04 3.90 -8.87
CA VAL A 369 -25.78 4.05 -8.12
C VAL A 369 -25.00 2.73 -8.03
N GLN A 370 -23.69 2.79 -8.26
CA GLN A 370 -22.75 1.69 -8.05
C GLN A 370 -22.44 1.51 -6.55
N LEU A 371 -23.01 0.46 -5.95
CA LEU A 371 -22.88 0.17 -4.52
C LEU A 371 -22.78 -1.35 -4.27
N ASP A 372 -22.21 -1.75 -3.14
CA ASP A 372 -22.24 -3.15 -2.69
C ASP A 372 -23.69 -3.62 -2.45
N SER A 373 -24.00 -4.84 -2.90
CA SER A 373 -25.38 -5.35 -2.95
C SER A 373 -26.08 -5.33 -1.59
N SER A 374 -25.36 -5.67 -0.50
CA SER A 374 -25.88 -5.67 0.87
C SER A 374 -26.34 -4.29 1.32
N HIS A 375 -25.49 -3.26 1.17
CA HIS A 375 -25.86 -1.89 1.49
C HIS A 375 -26.98 -1.37 0.58
N LYS A 376 -26.93 -1.72 -0.71
CA LYS A 376 -27.96 -1.36 -1.68
C LYS A 376 -29.34 -1.93 -1.31
N GLN A 377 -29.40 -3.20 -0.91
CA GLN A 377 -30.62 -3.86 -0.46
C GLN A 377 -31.14 -3.23 0.83
N ALA A 378 -30.29 -3.11 1.87
CA ALA A 378 -30.67 -2.49 3.15
C ALA A 378 -31.19 -1.05 2.99
N MET A 379 -30.54 -0.23 2.15
CA MET A 379 -31.01 1.13 1.86
C MET A 379 -32.32 1.14 1.07
N MET A 380 -32.50 0.26 0.08
CA MET A 380 -33.77 0.18 -0.66
C MET A 380 -34.94 -0.30 0.21
N GLU A 381 -34.71 -1.24 1.11
CA GLU A 381 -35.73 -1.71 2.07
C GLU A 381 -36.10 -0.62 3.08
N LYS A 382 -35.09 0.07 3.63
CA LYS A 382 -35.28 1.21 4.54
C LYS A 382 -36.00 2.39 3.85
N VAL A 383 -35.76 2.63 2.56
CA VAL A 383 -36.52 3.64 1.78
C VAL A 383 -37.97 3.18 1.54
N ARG A 384 -38.22 1.89 1.29
CA ARG A 384 -39.59 1.36 1.14
C ARG A 384 -40.43 1.49 2.41
N SER A 385 -39.84 1.38 3.60
CA SER A 385 -40.59 1.50 4.86
C SER A 385 -41.12 2.91 5.16
N TYR A 386 -40.62 3.96 4.50
CA TYR A 386 -41.21 5.32 4.57
C TYR A 386 -42.47 5.49 3.70
N GLY A 387 -42.80 4.49 2.85
CA GLY A 387 -44.00 4.50 2.01
C GLY A 387 -44.01 5.64 0.99
N SER A 388 -44.99 6.54 1.11
CA SER A 388 -45.20 7.70 0.22
C SER A 388 -44.88 9.05 0.86
N VAL A 389 -44.42 9.08 2.12
CA VAL A 389 -44.11 10.31 2.85
C VAL A 389 -42.90 11.01 2.21
N LEU A 390 -42.91 12.34 2.17
CA LEU A 390 -41.76 13.13 1.72
C LEU A 390 -40.64 13.07 2.77
N LEU A 391 -39.47 12.59 2.37
CA LEU A 391 -38.29 12.51 3.25
C LEU A 391 -37.75 13.90 3.54
N SER A 392 -37.56 14.24 4.82
CA SER A 392 -36.89 15.47 5.25
C SER A 392 -35.36 15.41 5.02
N ALA A 393 -34.69 16.56 5.09
CA ALA A 393 -33.23 16.64 4.92
C ALA A 393 -32.46 15.82 5.98
N GLU A 394 -32.95 15.83 7.23
CA GLU A 394 -32.32 15.12 8.34
C GLU A 394 -32.50 13.60 8.21
N GLU A 395 -33.70 13.13 7.84
CA GLU A 395 -33.95 11.71 7.54
C GLU A 395 -33.14 11.21 6.34
N PHE A 396 -33.02 12.04 5.29
CA PHE A 396 -32.21 11.74 4.12
C PHE A 396 -30.73 11.57 4.52
N GLN A 397 -30.18 12.45 5.37
CA GLN A 397 -28.81 12.28 5.89
C GLN A 397 -28.67 11.06 6.81
N LYS A 398 -29.66 10.78 7.66
CA LYS A 398 -29.72 9.59 8.54
C LYS A 398 -29.80 8.28 7.76
N LEU A 399 -30.40 8.27 6.56
CA LEU A 399 -30.38 7.11 5.65
C LEU A 399 -28.96 6.76 5.22
N PHE A 400 -28.13 7.75 4.86
CA PHE A 400 -26.74 7.50 4.43
C PHE A 400 -25.79 7.10 5.56
N ASN A 401 -26.20 7.16 6.83
CA ASN A 401 -25.46 6.54 7.94
C ASN A 401 -25.50 4.99 7.89
N GLU A 402 -26.43 4.39 7.11
CA GLU A 402 -26.50 2.93 6.94
C GLU A 402 -25.25 2.35 6.25
N LEU A 403 -24.55 3.17 5.45
CA LEU A 403 -23.28 2.82 4.81
C LEU A 403 -22.15 2.53 5.81
N ASP A 404 -22.24 3.06 7.03
CA ASP A 404 -21.22 2.86 8.06
C ASP A 404 -21.24 1.41 8.62
N ARG A 405 -22.37 0.72 8.46
CA ARG A 405 -22.57 -0.64 8.99
C ARG A 405 -21.88 -1.68 8.12
N SER A 406 -20.87 -2.35 8.66
CA SER A 406 -20.22 -3.50 8.01
C SER A 406 -21.15 -4.74 8.06
N VAL A 407 -21.86 -5.02 6.97
CA VAL A 407 -22.63 -6.27 6.85
C VAL A 407 -21.66 -7.43 6.63
N VAL A 408 -21.45 -8.25 7.66
CA VAL A 408 -20.73 -9.53 7.53
C VAL A 408 -21.57 -10.44 6.63
N LYS A 409 -20.95 -10.97 5.58
CA LYS A 409 -21.63 -11.92 4.68
C LYS A 409 -21.76 -13.26 5.40
N GLU A 410 -23.00 -13.72 5.58
CA GLU A 410 -23.27 -15.06 6.10
C GLU A 410 -22.61 -16.12 5.20
N HIS A 411 -22.05 -17.15 5.83
CA HIS A 411 -21.46 -18.27 5.11
C HIS A 411 -22.57 -19.06 4.39
N PRO A 412 -22.33 -19.56 3.16
CA PRO A 412 -23.34 -20.31 2.44
C PRO A 412 -23.73 -21.59 3.20
N PRO A 413 -24.99 -22.06 3.09
CA PRO A 413 -25.44 -23.26 3.77
C PRO A 413 -24.60 -24.48 3.37
N ARG A 414 -24.38 -25.38 4.33
CA ARG A 414 -23.66 -26.64 4.11
C ARG A 414 -24.43 -27.52 3.11
N PRO A 415 -23.75 -28.35 2.29
CA PRO A 415 -24.43 -29.29 1.41
C PRO A 415 -25.25 -30.31 2.23
N GLU A 416 -26.47 -30.63 1.80
CA GLU A 416 -27.30 -31.64 2.45
C GLU A 416 -27.14 -33.00 1.74
N TYR A 417 -26.78 -34.04 2.49
CA TYR A 417 -26.58 -35.39 1.96
C TYR A 417 -27.75 -36.31 2.33
N GLN A 418 -28.22 -37.10 1.35
CA GLN A 418 -29.38 -37.98 1.52
C GLN A 418 -29.09 -39.26 2.33
N SER A 419 -27.83 -39.65 2.52
CA SER A 419 -27.46 -40.88 3.22
C SER A 419 -26.93 -40.60 4.65
N PRO A 420 -27.32 -41.41 5.65
CA PRO A 420 -26.99 -41.14 7.06
C PRO A 420 -25.48 -41.24 7.34
N PHE A 421 -24.74 -42.03 6.56
CA PHE A 421 -23.29 -42.11 6.65
C PHE A 421 -22.61 -40.78 6.31
N LEU A 422 -23.06 -40.10 5.24
CA LEU A 422 -22.47 -38.82 4.82
C LEU A 422 -22.89 -37.66 5.75
N GLN A 423 -24.09 -37.71 6.33
CA GLN A 423 -24.51 -36.79 7.39
C GLN A 423 -23.66 -36.96 8.66
N SER A 424 -23.38 -38.21 9.08
CA SER A 424 -22.51 -38.51 10.22
C SER A 424 -21.06 -38.04 9.97
N ALA A 425 -20.52 -38.29 8.77
CA ALA A 425 -19.23 -37.78 8.34
C ALA A 425 -19.18 -36.23 8.36
N GLN A 426 -20.22 -35.57 7.85
CA GLN A 426 -20.33 -34.11 7.86
C GLN A 426 -20.41 -33.52 9.28
N PHE A 427 -21.07 -34.19 10.21
CA PHE A 427 -21.08 -33.80 11.62
C PHE A 427 -19.67 -33.92 12.24
N LEU A 428 -18.97 -35.02 12.00
CA LEU A 428 -17.63 -35.28 12.52
C LEU A 428 -16.58 -34.30 11.97
N PHE A 429 -16.50 -34.12 10.65
CA PHE A 429 -15.53 -33.21 10.01
C PHE A 429 -15.91 -31.73 10.12
N GLY A 430 -17.16 -31.44 10.47
CA GLY A 430 -17.63 -30.10 10.85
C GLY A 430 -17.42 -29.75 12.33
N HIS A 431 -16.78 -30.60 13.12
CA HIS A 431 -16.56 -30.39 14.56
C HIS A 431 -15.26 -29.62 14.85
N TYR A 432 -15.29 -28.70 15.81
CA TYR A 432 -14.16 -27.81 16.16
C TYR A 432 -12.88 -28.55 16.61
N TYR A 433 -13.00 -29.82 17.04
CA TYR A 433 -11.83 -30.66 17.36
C TYR A 433 -11.03 -31.09 16.12
N PHE A 434 -11.63 -31.08 14.92
CA PHE A 434 -10.92 -31.39 13.68
C PHE A 434 -9.89 -30.30 13.33
N ASP A 435 -10.22 -29.02 13.57
CA ASP A 435 -9.28 -27.91 13.41
C ASP A 435 -8.12 -27.99 14.43
N TYR A 436 -8.42 -28.33 15.69
CA TYR A 436 -7.39 -28.59 16.71
C TYR A 436 -6.48 -29.77 16.34
N LEU A 437 -7.01 -30.86 15.77
CA LEU A 437 -6.22 -32.00 15.31
C LEU A 437 -5.26 -31.59 14.18
N GLY A 438 -5.74 -30.82 13.21
CA GLY A 438 -4.88 -30.27 12.15
C GLY A 438 -3.83 -29.29 12.69
N ASN A 439 -4.16 -28.49 13.71
CA ASN A 439 -3.19 -27.62 14.40
C ASN A 439 -2.13 -28.41 15.16
N LEU A 440 -2.52 -29.51 15.84
CA LEU A 440 -1.61 -30.41 16.54
C LEU A 440 -0.64 -31.10 15.57
N ILE A 441 -1.12 -31.55 14.41
CA ILE A 441 -0.29 -32.18 13.38
C ILE A 441 0.59 -31.16 12.64
N ALA A 442 0.13 -29.91 12.47
CA ALA A 442 0.99 -28.82 11.99
C ALA A 442 2.11 -28.48 12.98
N LEU A 443 1.82 -28.48 14.30
CA LEU A 443 2.82 -28.29 15.34
C LEU A 443 3.81 -29.47 15.41
N ALA A 444 3.33 -30.71 15.32
CA ALA A 444 4.18 -31.90 15.30
C ALA A 444 5.15 -31.88 14.11
N ASN A 445 4.67 -31.54 12.91
CA ASN A 445 5.50 -31.38 11.72
C ASN A 445 6.56 -30.27 11.92
N LEU A 446 6.18 -29.10 12.43
CA LEU A 446 7.14 -28.03 12.73
C LEU A 446 8.23 -28.46 13.73
N VAL A 447 7.87 -29.24 14.75
CA VAL A 447 8.84 -29.81 15.69
C VAL A 447 9.75 -30.84 15.01
N SER A 448 9.23 -31.71 14.15
CA SER A 448 10.05 -32.63 13.34
C SER A 448 11.05 -31.86 12.48
N ILE A 449 10.60 -30.87 11.69
CA ILE A 449 11.48 -30.03 10.86
C ILE A 449 12.54 -29.32 11.72
N CYS A 450 12.18 -28.81 12.90
CA CYS A 450 13.13 -28.15 13.81
C CYS A 450 14.20 -29.12 14.35
N VAL A 451 13.84 -30.38 14.64
CA VAL A 451 14.77 -31.41 15.13
C VAL A 451 15.71 -31.87 14.03
N PHE A 452 15.21 -32.16 12.81
CA PHE A 452 16.09 -32.49 11.69
C PHE A 452 16.98 -31.30 11.31
N LEU A 453 16.45 -30.07 11.26
CA LEU A 453 17.24 -28.88 10.91
C LEU A 453 18.41 -28.62 11.87
N VAL A 454 18.31 -28.97 13.16
CA VAL A 454 19.45 -28.85 14.09
C VAL A 454 20.41 -30.03 14.02
N LEU A 455 19.91 -31.28 13.89
CA LEU A 455 20.76 -32.46 13.71
C LEU A 455 21.61 -32.35 12.42
N ASP A 456 20.98 -31.91 11.33
CA ASP A 456 21.60 -31.82 10.01
C ASP A 456 22.37 -30.50 9.79
N ALA A 457 22.52 -29.66 10.83
CA ALA A 457 23.35 -28.46 10.79
C ALA A 457 24.81 -28.72 11.23
N ASP A 458 25.00 -29.68 12.15
CA ASP A 458 26.33 -30.07 12.66
C ASP A 458 27.02 -31.14 11.78
N VAL A 459 26.29 -31.76 10.85
CA VAL A 459 26.77 -32.83 9.95
C VAL A 459 27.11 -32.26 8.56
N LEU A 460 28.16 -32.77 7.91
CA LEU A 460 28.51 -32.33 6.55
C LEU A 460 27.40 -32.70 5.55
N PRO A 461 27.06 -31.84 4.57
CA PRO A 461 25.98 -32.10 3.60
C PRO A 461 26.12 -33.38 2.75
N ALA A 462 27.29 -34.01 2.73
CA ALA A 462 27.57 -35.26 2.02
C ALA A 462 27.30 -36.54 2.85
N GLU A 463 27.00 -36.40 4.15
CA GLU A 463 26.81 -37.48 5.12
C GLU A 463 25.42 -37.42 5.80
N ARG A 464 24.48 -36.67 5.21
CA ARG A 464 23.14 -36.37 5.74
C ARG A 464 22.09 -37.40 5.28
N ASP A 465 21.48 -38.12 6.23
CA ASP A 465 20.46 -39.15 5.98
C ASP A 465 19.01 -38.58 5.90
N ASP A 466 18.69 -37.82 4.84
CA ASP A 466 17.36 -37.23 4.61
C ASP A 466 16.20 -38.24 4.42
N PHE A 467 16.45 -39.56 4.51
CA PHE A 467 15.47 -40.62 4.26
C PHE A 467 14.23 -40.54 5.16
N ILE A 468 14.42 -40.30 6.47
CA ILE A 468 13.30 -40.21 7.43
C ILE A 468 12.50 -38.91 7.20
N LEU A 469 13.19 -37.82 6.86
CA LEU A 469 12.60 -36.51 6.58
C LEU A 469 11.66 -36.57 5.37
N GLY A 470 12.07 -37.25 4.29
CA GLY A 470 11.22 -37.48 3.11
C GLY A 470 9.95 -38.28 3.42
N ILE A 471 10.06 -39.34 4.22
CA ILE A 471 8.90 -40.15 4.65
C ILE A 471 7.92 -39.31 5.48
N LEU A 472 8.42 -38.53 6.45
CA LEU A 472 7.60 -37.67 7.28
C LEU A 472 6.90 -36.58 6.45
N ASN A 473 7.61 -35.91 5.54
CA ASN A 473 7.05 -34.90 4.66
C ASN A 473 5.91 -35.47 3.79
N CYS A 474 6.12 -36.63 3.17
CA CYS A 474 5.09 -37.33 2.40
C CYS A 474 3.86 -37.67 3.26
N VAL A 475 4.04 -38.25 4.46
CA VAL A 475 2.94 -38.57 5.40
C VAL A 475 2.16 -37.32 5.82
N PHE A 476 2.84 -36.22 6.17
CA PHE A 476 2.17 -34.97 6.53
C PHE A 476 1.43 -34.35 5.35
N ILE A 477 1.99 -34.35 4.14
CA ILE A 477 1.36 -33.77 2.94
C ILE A 477 0.12 -34.59 2.52
N VAL A 478 0.17 -35.92 2.63
CA VAL A 478 -1.01 -36.79 2.45
C VAL A 478 -2.08 -36.51 3.50
N TYR A 479 -1.71 -36.34 4.78
CA TYR A 479 -2.67 -35.92 5.81
C TYR A 479 -3.31 -34.55 5.50
N TYR A 480 -2.53 -33.56 5.04
CA TYR A 480 -3.05 -32.24 4.69
C TYR A 480 -3.99 -32.26 3.48
N LEU A 481 -3.70 -33.09 2.47
CA LEU A 481 -4.60 -33.33 1.34
C LEU A 481 -5.92 -33.94 1.81
N LEU A 482 -5.87 -34.91 2.73
CA LEU A 482 -7.08 -35.49 3.35
C LEU A 482 -7.84 -34.43 4.18
N GLU A 483 -7.16 -33.62 5.01
CA GLU A 483 -7.79 -32.54 5.78
C GLU A 483 -8.55 -31.56 4.85
N MET A 484 -7.92 -31.16 3.75
CA MET A 484 -8.52 -30.29 2.74
C MET A 484 -9.74 -30.92 2.07
N LEU A 485 -9.62 -32.17 1.59
CA LEU A 485 -10.73 -32.89 0.92
C LEU A 485 -11.92 -33.09 1.86
N LEU A 486 -11.68 -33.45 3.12
CA LEU A 486 -12.72 -33.67 4.13
C LEU A 486 -13.44 -32.36 4.51
N LYS A 487 -12.70 -31.24 4.60
CA LYS A 487 -13.30 -29.91 4.81
C LYS A 487 -14.11 -29.42 3.60
N VAL A 488 -13.61 -29.64 2.38
CA VAL A 488 -14.34 -29.32 1.13
C VAL A 488 -15.60 -30.17 0.99
N PHE A 489 -15.58 -31.43 1.47
CA PHE A 489 -16.77 -32.27 1.55
C PHE A 489 -17.77 -31.73 2.58
N ALA A 490 -17.37 -31.55 3.85
CA ALA A 490 -18.30 -31.18 4.92
C ALA A 490 -18.93 -29.78 4.78
N LEU A 491 -18.18 -28.81 4.22
CA LEU A 491 -18.63 -27.42 4.03
C LEU A 491 -19.12 -27.12 2.60
N GLY A 492 -18.83 -28.00 1.63
CA GLY A 492 -18.95 -27.71 0.21
C GLY A 492 -17.90 -26.69 -0.28
N LEU A 493 -17.61 -26.70 -1.58
CA LEU A 493 -16.59 -25.83 -2.18
C LEU A 493 -16.81 -24.34 -1.91
N ARG A 494 -18.07 -23.87 -1.96
CA ARG A 494 -18.42 -22.46 -1.65
C ARG A 494 -18.28 -22.12 -0.16
N GLY A 495 -18.57 -23.06 0.73
CA GLY A 495 -18.37 -22.89 2.17
C GLY A 495 -16.88 -22.81 2.51
N TYR A 496 -16.08 -23.75 1.99
CA TYR A 496 -14.62 -23.77 2.18
C TYR A 496 -13.95 -22.46 1.74
N LEU A 497 -14.24 -22.00 0.51
CA LEU A 497 -13.71 -20.76 -0.06
C LEU A 497 -14.18 -19.49 0.67
N SER A 498 -15.21 -19.57 1.52
CA SER A 498 -15.70 -18.43 2.30
C SER A 498 -14.88 -18.13 3.56
N TYR A 499 -13.99 -19.04 3.99
CA TYR A 499 -13.13 -18.85 5.16
C TYR A 499 -11.69 -18.52 4.72
N PRO A 500 -11.14 -17.34 5.03
CA PRO A 500 -9.82 -16.94 4.53
C PRO A 500 -8.68 -17.84 5.04
N SER A 501 -8.79 -18.42 6.25
CA SER A 501 -7.83 -19.39 6.76
C SER A 501 -7.81 -20.69 5.94
N ASN A 502 -8.99 -21.19 5.54
CA ASN A 502 -9.09 -22.37 4.69
C ASN A 502 -8.55 -22.10 3.26
N VAL A 503 -8.74 -20.89 2.73
CA VAL A 503 -8.14 -20.49 1.43
C VAL A 503 -6.61 -20.47 1.51
N PHE A 504 -6.03 -19.97 2.61
CA PHE A 504 -4.58 -20.01 2.84
C PHE A 504 -4.06 -21.45 3.00
N ASP A 505 -4.67 -22.24 3.89
CA ASP A 505 -4.29 -23.63 4.14
C ASP A 505 -4.39 -24.50 2.88
N GLY A 506 -5.47 -24.32 2.10
CA GLY A 506 -5.70 -25.03 0.85
C GLY A 506 -4.67 -24.67 -0.22
N LEU A 507 -4.38 -23.37 -0.40
CA LEU A 507 -3.34 -22.91 -1.32
C LEU A 507 -1.95 -23.48 -0.95
N LEU A 508 -1.58 -23.38 0.33
CA LEU A 508 -0.30 -23.92 0.82
C LEU A 508 -0.22 -25.45 0.65
N THR A 509 -1.32 -26.16 0.90
CA THR A 509 -1.39 -27.62 0.72
C THR A 509 -1.28 -28.03 -0.74
N VAL A 510 -1.88 -27.29 -1.68
CA VAL A 510 -1.72 -27.53 -3.13
C VAL A 510 -0.28 -27.26 -3.58
N VAL A 511 0.36 -26.18 -3.11
CA VAL A 511 1.76 -25.87 -3.46
C VAL A 511 2.71 -26.93 -2.91
N LEU A 512 2.55 -27.35 -1.65
CA LEU A 512 3.34 -28.44 -1.05
C LEU A 512 3.15 -29.76 -1.81
N LEU A 513 1.92 -30.11 -2.18
CA LEU A 513 1.62 -31.33 -2.94
C LEU A 513 2.27 -31.32 -4.33
N VAL A 514 2.29 -30.18 -5.03
CA VAL A 514 2.96 -30.05 -6.33
C VAL A 514 4.48 -30.22 -6.21
N LEU A 515 5.10 -29.65 -5.18
CA LEU A 515 6.54 -29.79 -4.94
C LEU A 515 6.93 -31.21 -4.50
N GLU A 516 6.13 -31.84 -3.65
CA GLU A 516 6.32 -33.23 -3.24
C GLU A 516 6.18 -34.18 -4.44
N ILE A 517 5.11 -34.06 -5.23
CA ILE A 517 4.94 -34.86 -6.45
C ILE A 517 6.07 -34.60 -7.45
N SER A 518 6.53 -33.36 -7.62
CA SER A 518 7.69 -33.05 -8.46
C SER A 518 8.97 -33.72 -7.96
N THR A 519 9.16 -33.82 -6.64
CA THR A 519 10.32 -34.49 -6.03
C THR A 519 10.22 -36.00 -6.21
N LEU A 520 9.06 -36.60 -5.92
CA LEU A 520 8.80 -38.03 -6.10
C LEU A 520 8.88 -38.47 -7.57
N ALA A 521 8.47 -37.63 -8.52
CA ALA A 521 8.52 -37.92 -9.95
C ALA A 521 9.95 -37.97 -10.51
N VAL A 522 10.87 -37.15 -9.97
CA VAL A 522 12.28 -37.12 -10.41
C VAL A 522 13.13 -38.14 -9.65
N TYR A 523 12.85 -38.40 -8.36
CA TYR A 523 13.77 -39.15 -7.46
C TYR A 523 13.21 -40.46 -6.87
N ARG A 524 11.93 -40.77 -7.09
CA ARG A 524 11.30 -42.11 -6.97
C ARG A 524 11.63 -42.93 -5.69
N LEU A 525 10.81 -42.78 -4.65
CA LEU A 525 10.82 -43.67 -3.47
C LEU A 525 10.81 -45.17 -3.85
N PRO A 526 11.53 -46.07 -3.15
CA PRO A 526 12.47 -45.84 -2.03
C PRO A 526 13.94 -46.13 -2.40
N HIS A 527 14.88 -45.29 -1.98
CA HIS A 527 16.33 -45.48 -2.22
C HIS A 527 17.15 -45.35 -0.92
N PRO A 528 17.79 -46.43 -0.43
CA PRO A 528 18.68 -46.38 0.73
C PRO A 528 20.11 -45.97 0.32
N GLY A 529 20.59 -44.83 0.84
CA GLY A 529 21.95 -44.32 0.64
C GLY A 529 22.25 -43.81 -0.77
N TRP A 530 22.31 -42.49 -0.95
CA TRP A 530 22.68 -41.89 -2.24
C TRP A 530 23.45 -40.58 -2.10
N ARG A 531 24.44 -40.38 -2.98
CA ARG A 531 25.23 -39.14 -3.08
C ARG A 531 24.81 -38.39 -4.36
N PRO A 532 24.39 -37.12 -4.29
CA PRO A 532 23.98 -36.38 -5.47
C PRO A 532 25.19 -35.92 -6.29
N GLU A 533 25.50 -36.60 -7.39
CA GLU A 533 26.33 -35.99 -8.44
C GLU A 533 25.55 -34.84 -9.10
N MET A 534 26.09 -33.63 -9.06
CA MET A 534 25.40 -32.42 -9.47
C MET A 534 25.50 -32.19 -10.98
N LEU A 535 24.35 -32.14 -11.67
CA LEU A 535 24.07 -31.07 -12.64
C LEU A 535 22.56 -31.00 -12.98
N GLY A 536 21.87 -29.97 -12.48
CA GLY A 536 20.46 -29.72 -12.74
C GLY A 536 20.05 -28.31 -12.33
N LEU A 537 19.09 -27.72 -13.05
CA LEU A 537 18.65 -26.32 -12.84
C LEU A 537 17.88 -26.09 -11.51
N LEU A 538 17.47 -27.18 -10.87
CA LEU A 538 16.94 -27.21 -9.50
C LEU A 538 17.63 -28.39 -8.79
N SER A 539 18.43 -28.12 -7.76
CA SER A 539 19.06 -29.18 -6.96
C SER A 539 18.01 -29.90 -6.12
N LEU A 540 18.22 -31.21 -5.88
CA LEU A 540 17.54 -31.99 -4.84
C LEU A 540 17.41 -31.18 -3.53
N TRP A 541 18.53 -30.58 -3.13
CA TRP A 541 18.71 -29.90 -1.87
C TRP A 541 18.03 -28.52 -1.84
N ASP A 542 17.90 -27.86 -2.99
CA ASP A 542 17.12 -26.62 -3.10
C ASP A 542 15.61 -26.93 -3.06
N MET A 543 15.17 -28.04 -3.67
CA MET A 543 13.77 -28.48 -3.67
C MET A 543 13.30 -28.92 -2.28
N THR A 544 14.08 -29.75 -1.56
CA THR A 544 13.75 -30.13 -0.18
C THR A 544 13.83 -28.94 0.77
N ARG A 545 14.81 -28.03 0.61
CA ARG A 545 14.88 -26.78 1.38
C ARG A 545 13.67 -25.88 1.11
N MET A 546 13.22 -25.74 -0.14
CA MET A 546 11.99 -25.00 -0.48
C MET A 546 10.74 -25.64 0.14
N LEU A 547 10.62 -26.96 0.11
CA LEU A 547 9.51 -27.67 0.76
C LEU A 547 9.51 -27.41 2.27
N ASN A 548 10.65 -27.54 2.94
CA ASN A 548 10.79 -27.30 4.38
C ASN A 548 10.49 -25.82 4.75
N MET A 549 10.95 -24.85 3.94
CA MET A 549 10.59 -23.44 4.09
C MET A 549 9.07 -23.19 3.98
N LEU A 550 8.39 -23.89 3.06
CA LEU A 550 6.94 -23.80 2.90
C LEU A 550 6.17 -24.50 4.04
N ILE A 551 6.71 -25.58 4.59
CA ILE A 551 6.17 -26.23 5.80
C ILE A 551 6.23 -25.27 7.00
N VAL A 552 7.31 -24.49 7.16
CA VAL A 552 7.41 -23.47 8.23
C VAL A 552 6.31 -22.41 8.13
N PHE A 553 5.92 -21.98 6.92
CA PHE A 553 4.78 -21.06 6.76
C PHE A 553 3.44 -21.64 7.24
N ARG A 554 3.31 -22.96 7.41
CA ARG A 554 2.10 -23.59 7.98
C ARG A 554 1.87 -23.21 9.44
N PHE A 555 2.90 -22.78 10.16
CA PHE A 555 2.77 -22.21 11.51
C PHE A 555 1.84 -20.98 11.55
N LEU A 556 1.73 -20.22 10.45
CA LEU A 556 0.85 -19.06 10.34
C LEU A 556 -0.64 -19.39 10.54
N ARG A 557 -1.05 -20.65 10.35
CA ARG A 557 -2.40 -21.14 10.69
C ARG A 557 -2.70 -21.10 12.20
N ILE A 558 -1.69 -21.29 13.04
CA ILE A 558 -1.87 -21.33 14.51
C ILE A 558 -2.10 -19.91 15.06
N ILE A 559 -1.52 -18.89 14.42
CA ILE A 559 -1.59 -17.47 14.83
C ILE A 559 -3.05 -16.96 14.98
N PRO A 560 -3.97 -17.15 14.01
CA PRO A 560 -5.39 -16.80 14.18
C PRO A 560 -6.16 -17.62 15.22
N SER A 561 -5.69 -18.81 15.60
CA SER A 561 -6.41 -19.67 16.56
C SER A 561 -6.25 -19.20 18.02
N MET A 562 -5.16 -18.50 18.33
CA MET A 562 -4.85 -18.00 19.67
C MET A 562 -5.38 -16.58 19.87
N LYS A 563 -6.47 -16.40 20.62
CA LYS A 563 -7.14 -15.10 20.86
C LYS A 563 -6.21 -13.87 20.99
N PRO A 564 -5.17 -13.83 21.86
CA PRO A 564 -4.29 -12.66 21.96
C PRO A 564 -3.44 -12.42 20.70
N MET A 565 -2.97 -13.49 20.04
CA MET A 565 -2.16 -13.41 18.82
C MET A 565 -3.03 -13.05 17.60
N ALA A 566 -4.29 -13.50 17.58
CA ALA A 566 -5.27 -13.13 16.56
C ALA A 566 -5.59 -11.63 16.60
N VAL A 567 -5.67 -11.02 17.79
CA VAL A 567 -5.78 -9.55 17.93
C VAL A 567 -4.58 -8.88 17.27
N VAL A 568 -3.34 -9.25 17.62
CA VAL A 568 -2.11 -8.69 17.02
C VAL A 568 -2.07 -8.88 15.50
N ALA A 569 -2.38 -10.07 14.98
CA ALA A 569 -2.44 -10.31 13.54
C ALA A 569 -3.50 -9.41 12.86
N SER A 570 -4.66 -9.19 13.49
CA SER A 570 -5.70 -8.30 12.98
C SER A 570 -5.34 -6.80 13.07
N THR A 571 -4.48 -6.39 14.02
CA THR A 571 -3.99 -5.01 14.08
C THR A 571 -3.00 -4.75 12.96
N VAL A 572 -2.03 -5.65 12.75
CA VAL A 572 -1.03 -5.58 11.68
C VAL A 572 -1.68 -5.65 10.28
N LEU A 573 -2.61 -6.58 10.04
CA LEU A 573 -3.30 -6.68 8.75
C LEU A 573 -4.20 -5.46 8.45
N GLY A 574 -4.78 -4.84 9.47
CA GLY A 574 -5.48 -3.56 9.33
C GLY A 574 -4.53 -2.41 9.01
N LEU A 575 -3.39 -2.33 9.71
CA LEU A 575 -2.35 -1.33 9.51
C LEU A 575 -1.84 -1.31 8.05
N VAL A 576 -1.63 -2.48 7.44
CA VAL A 576 -1.15 -2.60 6.03
C VAL A 576 -2.09 -1.90 5.04
N GLN A 577 -3.40 -1.87 5.29
CA GLN A 577 -4.35 -1.14 4.43
C GLN A 577 -4.17 0.38 4.54
N ASN A 578 -3.99 0.88 5.77
CA ASN A 578 -3.77 2.29 6.07
C ASN A 578 -2.38 2.79 5.62
N MET A 579 -1.37 1.91 5.66
CA MET A 579 0.01 2.20 5.26
C MET A 579 0.21 2.47 3.77
N ARG A 580 -0.76 2.17 2.89
CA ARG A 580 -0.62 2.35 1.43
C ARG A 580 -0.14 3.75 1.03
N ALA A 581 -0.55 4.80 1.75
CA ALA A 581 -0.10 6.17 1.49
C ALA A 581 1.36 6.42 1.94
N PHE A 582 1.82 5.74 3.00
CA PHE A 582 3.13 5.92 3.62
C PHE A 582 4.21 5.10 2.92
N GLY A 583 3.88 3.87 2.52
CA GLY A 583 4.68 3.09 1.57
C GLY A 583 4.77 3.77 0.21
N GLY A 584 3.71 4.43 -0.24
CA GLY A 584 3.75 5.27 -1.44
C GLY A 584 4.76 6.43 -1.34
N ILE A 585 4.82 7.14 -0.22
CA ILE A 585 5.86 8.17 0.01
C ILE A 585 7.25 7.53 0.12
N LEU A 586 7.39 6.38 0.77
CA LEU A 586 8.67 5.67 0.85
C LEU A 586 9.22 5.34 -0.54
N VAL A 587 8.38 4.79 -1.43
CA VAL A 587 8.75 4.48 -2.82
C VAL A 587 9.19 5.74 -3.57
N VAL A 588 8.51 6.88 -3.38
CA VAL A 588 8.93 8.17 -3.97
C VAL A 588 10.32 8.58 -3.48
N VAL A 589 10.56 8.49 -2.16
CA VAL A 589 11.84 8.86 -1.55
C VAL A 589 12.98 7.95 -2.01
N TYR A 590 12.80 6.63 -1.96
CA TYR A 590 13.78 5.65 -2.44
C TYR A 590 14.08 5.84 -3.93
N TYR A 591 13.06 6.04 -4.77
CA TYR A 591 13.25 6.20 -6.22
C TYR A 591 14.07 7.46 -6.54
N VAL A 592 13.74 8.61 -5.93
CA VAL A 592 14.47 9.86 -6.18
C VAL A 592 15.92 9.75 -5.72
N PHE A 593 16.18 9.23 -4.51
CA PHE A 593 17.56 9.05 -4.03
C PHE A 593 18.32 8.00 -4.84
N ALA A 594 17.72 6.88 -5.25
CA ALA A 594 18.38 5.87 -6.07
C ALA A 594 18.85 6.42 -7.42
N ILE A 595 18.00 7.17 -8.14
CA ILE A 595 18.40 7.78 -9.42
C ILE A 595 19.47 8.87 -9.22
N ILE A 596 19.41 9.65 -8.15
CA ILE A 596 20.49 10.60 -7.80
C ILE A 596 21.80 9.86 -7.49
N GLY A 597 21.75 8.78 -6.69
CA GLY A 597 22.91 7.97 -6.33
C GLY A 597 23.58 7.32 -7.53
N ILE A 598 22.81 6.76 -8.47
CA ILE A 598 23.34 6.22 -9.73
C ILE A 598 24.02 7.32 -10.54
N ASN A 599 23.40 8.49 -10.67
CA ASN A 599 23.96 9.61 -11.43
C ASN A 599 25.24 10.22 -10.79
N LEU A 600 25.48 9.99 -9.49
CA LEU A 600 26.65 10.50 -8.76
C LEU A 600 27.76 9.46 -8.53
N PHE A 601 27.42 8.18 -8.40
CA PHE A 601 28.34 7.16 -7.86
C PHE A 601 28.46 5.88 -8.72
N ARG A 602 27.77 5.77 -9.86
CA ARG A 602 27.91 4.64 -10.80
C ARG A 602 29.35 4.51 -11.29
N GLY A 603 29.92 3.31 -11.17
CA GLY A 603 31.28 2.97 -11.60
C GLY A 603 32.39 3.51 -10.68
N VAL A 604 32.05 4.11 -9.54
CA VAL A 604 33.03 4.69 -8.61
C VAL A 604 33.65 3.63 -7.68
N ILE A 605 32.93 2.54 -7.40
CA ILE A 605 33.48 1.37 -6.69
C ILE A 605 33.98 0.36 -7.73
N VAL A 606 35.31 0.25 -7.85
CA VAL A 606 35.97 -0.70 -8.76
C VAL A 606 36.82 -1.66 -7.95
N ALA A 607 36.53 -2.96 -8.07
CA ALA A 607 37.44 -4.00 -7.59
C ALA A 607 38.62 -4.14 -8.58
N SER A 608 39.85 -4.21 -8.07
CA SER A 608 41.05 -4.30 -8.91
C SER A 608 41.04 -5.55 -9.81
N PRO A 609 41.07 -5.42 -11.14
CA PRO A 609 41.04 -6.57 -12.05
C PRO A 609 42.37 -7.33 -11.99
N GLY A 610 42.37 -8.52 -11.40
CA GLY A 610 43.56 -9.37 -11.32
C GLY A 610 43.35 -10.72 -10.62
N ASN A 611 42.92 -10.71 -9.34
CA ASN A 611 42.96 -11.90 -8.48
C ASN A 611 41.57 -12.33 -7.97
N SER A 612 40.74 -12.90 -8.85
CA SER A 612 39.40 -13.41 -8.50
C SER A 612 39.38 -14.67 -7.60
N SER A 613 40.54 -15.20 -7.22
CA SER A 613 40.72 -16.34 -6.30
C SER A 613 41.39 -15.98 -4.97
N LEU A 614 41.73 -14.71 -4.76
CA LEU A 614 42.37 -14.24 -3.52
C LEU A 614 41.71 -12.94 -3.05
N ALA A 615 40.89 -13.04 -2.00
CA ALA A 615 40.89 -11.97 -0.99
C ALA A 615 42.36 -11.72 -0.59
N PRO A 616 42.83 -10.47 -0.54
CA PRO A 616 44.26 -10.17 -0.62
C PRO A 616 45.04 -10.82 0.52
N ALA A 617 45.73 -11.92 0.22
CA ALA A 617 46.44 -12.76 1.21
C ALA A 617 47.56 -11.98 1.93
N ASN A 618 48.07 -10.93 1.29
CA ASN A 618 48.72 -9.82 1.98
C ASN A 618 47.62 -8.92 2.55
N GLY A 619 47.27 -9.12 3.83
CA GLY A 619 46.23 -8.36 4.55
C GLY A 619 46.54 -6.86 4.64
N SER A 620 46.20 -6.15 3.57
CA SER A 620 46.64 -4.77 3.28
C SER A 620 45.51 -3.75 3.34
N ALA A 621 44.26 -4.20 3.29
CA ALA A 621 43.10 -3.40 3.70
C ALA A 621 43.08 -3.31 5.24
N PRO A 622 42.92 -2.12 5.85
CA PRO A 622 42.89 -1.99 7.30
C PRO A 622 41.65 -2.65 7.89
N CYS A 623 41.76 -3.19 9.10
CA CYS A 623 40.65 -3.86 9.77
C CYS A 623 39.46 -2.91 9.99
N GLY A 624 38.24 -3.38 9.72
CA GLY A 624 37.01 -2.57 9.76
C GLY A 624 36.71 -1.75 8.50
N SER A 625 37.52 -1.89 7.44
CA SER A 625 37.29 -1.21 6.15
C SER A 625 36.21 -1.87 5.30
N PHE A 626 35.64 -1.10 4.36
CA PHE A 626 34.66 -1.55 3.37
C PHE A 626 35.16 -2.76 2.56
N GLU A 627 36.45 -2.73 2.23
CA GLU A 627 37.15 -3.73 1.44
C GLU A 627 37.34 -5.04 2.22
N GLN A 628 37.65 -4.97 3.52
CA GLN A 628 37.82 -6.13 4.39
C GLN A 628 36.47 -6.75 4.81
N LEU A 629 35.42 -5.94 4.97
CA LEU A 629 34.07 -6.39 5.30
C LEU A 629 33.29 -6.93 4.08
N GLU A 630 33.93 -6.98 2.90
CA GLU A 630 33.38 -7.44 1.63
C GLU A 630 32.11 -6.71 1.17
N TYR A 631 31.97 -5.41 1.47
CA TYR A 631 30.75 -4.64 1.16
C TYR A 631 30.55 -4.30 -0.34
N TRP A 632 31.32 -4.92 -1.24
CA TRP A 632 31.38 -4.71 -2.70
C TRP A 632 30.03 -4.76 -3.44
N ALA A 633 29.06 -5.52 -2.94
CA ALA A 633 27.70 -5.57 -3.48
C ALA A 633 26.84 -4.31 -3.18
N ASN A 634 27.27 -3.45 -2.25
CA ASN A 634 26.55 -2.23 -1.86
C ASN A 634 27.04 -1.00 -2.65
N ASN A 635 26.73 -0.98 -3.94
CA ASN A 635 27.08 0.06 -4.88
C ASN A 635 25.83 0.74 -5.48
N PHE A 636 26.06 1.76 -6.32
CA PHE A 636 25.02 2.49 -7.07
C PHE A 636 25.16 2.27 -8.58
N ASP A 637 25.64 1.11 -9.02
CA ASP A 637 25.86 0.87 -10.45
C ASP A 637 24.57 0.58 -11.21
N ASP A 638 23.57 0.03 -10.54
CA ASP A 638 22.23 -0.30 -11.05
C ASP A 638 21.12 0.03 -10.03
N PHE A 639 19.86 -0.03 -10.48
CA PHE A 639 18.72 0.37 -9.66
C PHE A 639 18.41 -0.58 -8.49
N ALA A 640 18.69 -1.89 -8.59
CA ALA A 640 18.47 -2.82 -7.50
C ALA A 640 19.58 -2.70 -6.43
N ALA A 641 20.84 -2.61 -6.83
CA ALA A 641 21.96 -2.36 -5.91
C ALA A 641 21.80 -1.03 -5.16
N ALA A 642 21.33 0.02 -5.84
CA ALA A 642 21.02 1.31 -5.23
C ALA A 642 19.93 1.20 -4.14
N LEU A 643 18.85 0.46 -4.40
CA LEU A 643 17.77 0.24 -3.40
C LEU A 643 18.26 -0.52 -2.16
N VAL A 644 19.08 -1.57 -2.33
CA VAL A 644 19.65 -2.34 -1.21
C VAL A 644 20.65 -1.50 -0.41
N THR A 645 21.51 -0.73 -1.08
CA THR A 645 22.46 0.19 -0.43
C THR A 645 21.73 1.25 0.38
N LEU A 646 20.66 1.86 -0.16
CA LEU A 646 19.81 2.82 0.55
C LEU A 646 19.08 2.19 1.75
N TRP A 647 18.62 0.94 1.64
CA TRP A 647 18.03 0.18 2.75
C TRP A 647 19.01 -0.02 3.90
N ASN A 648 20.23 -0.48 3.59
CA ASN A 648 21.28 -0.70 4.60
C ASN A 648 21.66 0.62 5.30
N LEU A 649 21.68 1.74 4.56
CA LEU A 649 21.88 3.08 5.12
C LEU A 649 20.70 3.59 5.96
N MET A 650 19.45 3.22 5.64
CA MET A 650 18.26 3.60 6.40
C MET A 650 18.22 2.95 7.79
N VAL A 651 18.78 1.75 7.93
CA VAL A 651 18.94 1.04 9.23
C VAL A 651 20.05 1.67 10.09
N VAL A 652 20.92 2.51 9.50
CA VAL A 652 21.99 3.29 10.16
C VAL A 652 23.10 2.46 10.83
N ASN A 653 23.02 1.14 10.85
CA ASN A 653 24.12 0.28 11.30
C ASN A 653 25.31 0.33 10.33
N ASN A 654 26.55 0.36 10.85
CA ASN A 654 27.81 0.46 10.09
C ASN A 654 27.89 1.59 9.04
N TRP A 655 26.99 2.58 9.04
CA TRP A 655 26.93 3.61 7.98
C TRP A 655 28.21 4.46 7.87
N GLN A 656 29.03 4.52 8.93
CA GLN A 656 30.37 5.11 8.91
C GLN A 656 31.32 4.50 7.87
N VAL A 657 31.22 3.19 7.62
CA VAL A 657 32.06 2.47 6.64
C VAL A 657 31.75 2.99 5.22
N PHE A 658 30.48 3.28 4.94
CA PHE A 658 30.05 3.88 3.69
C PHE A 658 30.48 5.35 3.58
N LEU A 659 30.35 6.13 4.66
CA LEU A 659 30.82 7.52 4.69
C LEU A 659 32.31 7.65 4.40
N ASP A 660 33.15 6.71 4.84
CA ASP A 660 34.57 6.70 4.51
C ASP A 660 34.84 6.16 3.10
N ALA A 661 34.23 5.04 2.69
CA ALA A 661 34.42 4.48 1.36
C ALA A 661 34.07 5.51 0.26
N TYR A 662 32.89 6.12 0.31
CA TYR A 662 32.50 7.13 -0.67
C TYR A 662 33.28 8.47 -0.48
N ARG A 663 33.80 8.79 0.72
CA ARG A 663 34.81 9.87 0.87
C ARG A 663 36.07 9.57 0.08
N ARG A 664 36.58 8.33 0.13
CA ARG A 664 37.83 7.92 -0.53
C ARG A 664 37.68 7.80 -2.05
N TYR A 665 36.58 7.22 -2.54
CA TYR A 665 36.39 6.99 -3.98
C TYR A 665 35.71 8.15 -4.73
N SER A 666 34.80 8.91 -4.09
CA SER A 666 34.05 10.02 -4.72
C SER A 666 34.46 11.41 -4.22
N GLY A 667 35.30 11.49 -3.18
CA GLY A 667 35.71 12.75 -2.55
C GLY A 667 34.77 13.20 -1.42
N PRO A 668 35.15 14.26 -0.68
CA PRO A 668 34.56 14.60 0.62
C PRO A 668 33.10 15.10 0.55
N TRP A 669 32.69 15.68 -0.58
CA TRP A 669 31.33 16.21 -0.76
C TRP A 669 30.24 15.14 -0.80
N SER A 670 30.60 13.88 -1.10
CA SER A 670 29.70 12.72 -1.06
C SER A 670 28.96 12.58 0.27
N LYS A 671 29.58 12.98 1.39
CA LYS A 671 28.96 12.99 2.73
C LYS A 671 27.62 13.74 2.79
N ILE A 672 27.43 14.81 1.99
CA ILE A 672 26.18 15.59 1.99
C ILE A 672 25.00 14.71 1.53
N TYR A 673 25.19 13.86 0.52
CA TYR A 673 24.15 12.94 0.04
C TYR A 673 23.73 11.95 1.14
N PHE A 674 24.69 11.34 1.84
CA PHE A 674 24.40 10.37 2.90
C PHE A 674 23.75 11.02 4.14
N VAL A 675 24.15 12.23 4.52
CA VAL A 675 23.52 12.97 5.63
C VAL A 675 22.10 13.43 5.27
N LEU A 676 21.86 13.86 4.03
CA LEU A 676 20.50 14.14 3.54
C LEU A 676 19.64 12.87 3.50
N TRP A 677 20.19 11.73 3.06
CA TRP A 677 19.49 10.44 3.10
C TRP A 677 19.12 10.04 4.53
N TRP A 678 20.07 10.08 5.47
CA TRP A 678 19.83 9.77 6.88
C TRP A 678 18.71 10.63 7.48
N LEU A 679 18.74 11.94 7.21
CA LEU A 679 17.71 12.87 7.70
C LEU A 679 16.33 12.55 7.10
N VAL A 680 16.23 12.34 5.79
CA VAL A 680 14.92 12.09 5.14
C VAL A 680 14.37 10.68 5.46
N SER A 681 15.22 9.66 5.52
CA SER A 681 14.79 8.27 5.74
C SER A 681 14.70 7.90 7.23
N SER A 682 15.81 7.88 7.96
CA SER A 682 15.84 7.50 9.37
C SER A 682 15.13 8.53 10.25
N VAL A 683 15.51 9.81 10.15
CA VAL A 683 15.03 10.82 11.10
C VAL A 683 13.58 11.26 10.84
N ILE A 684 13.18 11.43 9.58
CA ILE A 684 11.80 11.80 9.24
C ILE A 684 10.90 10.58 9.06
N TRP A 685 11.24 9.65 8.16
CA TRP A 685 10.28 8.60 7.77
C TRP A 685 10.08 7.51 8.83
N VAL A 686 11.14 7.03 9.51
CA VAL A 686 10.96 5.99 10.56
C VAL A 686 10.16 6.54 11.74
N ASN A 687 10.39 7.78 12.15
CA ASN A 687 9.61 8.44 13.21
C ASN A 687 8.14 8.67 12.79
N LEU A 688 7.88 9.07 11.54
CA LEU A 688 6.52 9.18 11.01
C LEU A 688 5.81 7.81 10.92
N PHE A 689 6.54 6.75 10.60
CA PHE A 689 6.02 5.39 10.58
C PHE A 689 5.69 4.89 11.99
N LEU A 690 6.56 5.11 12.97
CA LEU A 690 6.31 4.81 14.39
C LEU A 690 5.08 5.55 14.93
N ALA A 691 4.97 6.85 14.66
CA ALA A 691 3.80 7.66 15.02
C ALA A 691 2.48 7.08 14.46
N LEU A 692 2.51 6.57 13.23
CA LEU A 692 1.36 5.93 12.60
C LEU A 692 1.05 4.54 13.18
N ILE A 693 2.06 3.72 13.52
CA ILE A 693 1.85 2.45 14.24
C ILE A 693 1.15 2.73 15.56
N LEU A 694 1.66 3.69 16.34
CA LEU A 694 1.15 4.02 17.66
C LEU A 694 -0.33 4.44 17.62
N GLU A 695 -0.73 5.37 16.74
CA GLU A 695 -2.14 5.79 16.66
C GLU A 695 -3.07 4.63 16.26
N ASN A 696 -2.67 3.79 15.30
CA ASN A 696 -3.48 2.63 14.87
C ASN A 696 -3.55 1.53 15.94
N PHE A 697 -2.48 1.34 16.73
CA PHE A 697 -2.42 0.32 17.77
C PHE A 697 -3.15 0.77 19.04
N LEU A 698 -2.90 2.00 19.52
CA LEU A 698 -3.57 2.59 20.67
C LEU A 698 -5.09 2.60 20.48
N HIS A 699 -5.56 2.96 19.28
CA HIS A 699 -6.98 2.94 18.97
C HIS A 699 -7.58 1.53 19.08
N LYS A 700 -6.98 0.54 18.41
CA LYS A 700 -7.43 -0.86 18.47
C LYS A 700 -7.27 -1.53 19.85
N TRP A 701 -6.55 -0.90 20.78
CA TRP A 701 -6.32 -1.42 22.13
C TRP A 701 -7.17 -0.73 23.21
N ASP A 702 -7.89 0.36 22.90
CA ASP A 702 -8.79 1.01 23.87
C ASP A 702 -9.99 0.09 24.18
N PRO A 703 -10.14 -0.44 25.42
CA PRO A 703 -11.21 -1.38 25.76
C PRO A 703 -12.62 -0.78 25.63
N ARG A 704 -12.74 0.56 25.58
CA ARG A 704 -14.03 1.24 25.41
C ARG A 704 -14.69 0.89 24.08
N SER A 705 -13.91 0.65 23.03
CA SER A 705 -14.39 0.20 21.71
C SER A 705 -15.08 -1.17 21.74
N HIS A 706 -14.76 -2.02 22.72
CA HIS A 706 -15.37 -3.34 22.90
C HIS A 706 -16.57 -3.34 23.86
N LEU A 707 -16.87 -2.22 24.54
CA LEU A 707 -17.81 -2.17 25.68
C LEU A 707 -19.20 -1.58 25.36
N GLN A 708 -19.56 -1.44 24.08
CA GLN A 708 -20.93 -1.10 23.65
C GLN A 708 -21.57 -2.13 22.70
N PRO A 709 -21.81 -3.38 23.15
CA PRO A 709 -22.98 -4.11 22.67
C PRO A 709 -24.24 -3.42 23.21
N LEU A 710 -25.08 -2.83 22.36
CA LEU A 710 -26.46 -2.54 22.76
C LEU A 710 -27.14 -3.86 23.14
N ALA A 711 -27.80 -3.90 24.28
CA ALA A 711 -28.38 -5.13 24.81
C ALA A 711 -29.45 -5.70 23.87
N GLY A 712 -29.22 -6.90 23.32
CA GLY A 712 -30.26 -7.68 22.62
C GLY A 712 -29.82 -8.57 21.46
N THR A 713 -28.64 -8.38 20.86
CA THR A 713 -28.20 -9.16 19.68
C THR A 713 -27.01 -10.08 19.96
N PRO A 714 -26.97 -11.31 19.40
CA PRO A 714 -25.87 -12.26 19.60
C PRO A 714 -24.55 -11.80 18.95
N GLU A 715 -23.46 -12.48 19.34
CA GLU A 715 -22.07 -12.08 19.12
C GLU A 715 -21.68 -11.86 17.64
N ALA A 716 -21.73 -10.60 17.19
CA ALA A 716 -21.18 -10.17 15.90
C ALA A 716 -19.88 -9.39 16.11
N THR A 717 -18.73 -9.98 15.74
CA THR A 717 -17.42 -9.33 15.85
C THR A 717 -17.27 -8.21 14.83
N TYR A 718 -17.62 -6.98 15.22
CA TYR A 718 -17.56 -5.79 14.36
C TYR A 718 -16.14 -5.53 13.83
N GLN A 719 -15.99 -5.54 12.51
CA GLN A 719 -14.74 -5.17 11.85
C GLN A 719 -14.76 -3.67 11.53
N MET A 720 -14.39 -2.84 12.52
CA MET A 720 -14.48 -1.37 12.41
C MET A 720 -13.73 -0.82 11.18
N THR A 721 -14.47 -0.14 10.31
CA THR A 721 -13.92 0.76 9.28
C THR A 721 -13.30 2.00 9.93
N VAL A 722 -12.29 2.58 9.28
CA VAL A 722 -11.48 3.70 9.81
C VAL A 722 -12.30 4.92 10.25
N GLU A 723 -13.49 5.10 9.68
CA GLU A 723 -14.37 6.24 9.95
C GLU A 723 -15.32 6.00 11.14
N LEU A 724 -15.58 4.74 11.52
CA LEU A 724 -16.19 4.40 12.80
C LEU A 724 -15.21 4.51 13.98
N LEU A 725 -13.90 4.41 13.74
CA LEU A 725 -12.89 4.52 14.80
C LEU A 725 -12.95 5.89 15.52
N PHE A 726 -13.26 6.96 14.80
CA PHE A 726 -13.17 8.34 15.33
C PHE A 726 -14.51 9.05 15.43
N ARG A 727 -15.64 8.37 15.15
CA ARG A 727 -16.98 8.98 15.05
C ARG A 727 -17.32 9.90 16.22
N ASP A 728 -17.07 9.45 17.44
CA ASP A 728 -17.46 10.15 18.68
C ASP A 728 -16.57 11.37 19.01
N ILE A 729 -15.52 11.60 18.23
CA ILE A 729 -14.57 12.73 18.33
C ILE A 729 -14.79 13.73 17.16
N LEU A 730 -15.59 13.36 16.16
CA LEU A 730 -15.79 14.14 14.94
C LEU A 730 -17.08 14.98 15.04
N GLU A 731 -16.90 16.29 15.18
CA GLU A 731 -17.97 17.29 15.10
C GLU A 731 -18.76 17.14 13.78
N GLU A 732 -20.10 17.05 13.88
CA GLU A 732 -20.97 17.06 12.69
C GLU A 732 -21.16 18.52 12.19
N PRO A 733 -21.00 18.79 10.89
CA PRO A 733 -21.15 20.13 10.35
C PRO A 733 -22.62 20.57 10.36
N GLY A 734 -22.86 21.84 10.72
CA GLY A 734 -24.19 22.42 10.76
C GLY A 734 -24.83 22.56 9.37
N GLU A 735 -26.17 22.45 9.31
CA GLU A 735 -26.94 22.63 8.07
C GLU A 735 -26.66 23.99 7.39
N ASP A 736 -26.44 25.04 8.19
CA ASP A 736 -26.13 26.39 7.70
C ASP A 736 -24.77 26.45 6.98
N GLU A 737 -23.71 25.80 7.49
CA GLU A 737 -22.41 25.76 6.79
C GLU A 737 -22.51 24.96 5.49
N LEU A 738 -23.26 23.86 5.49
CA LEU A 738 -23.47 23.04 4.29
C LEU A 738 -24.23 23.81 3.21
N THR A 739 -25.29 24.54 3.58
CA THR A 739 -26.10 25.33 2.64
C THR A 739 -25.39 26.60 2.16
N GLU A 740 -24.68 27.32 3.04
CA GLU A 740 -23.84 28.46 2.65
C GLU A 740 -22.81 28.01 1.60
N ARG A 741 -22.10 26.90 1.85
CA ARG A 741 -21.13 26.37 0.89
C ARG A 741 -21.77 25.98 -0.44
N LEU A 742 -22.91 25.28 -0.42
CA LEU A 742 -23.63 24.92 -1.66
C LEU A 742 -24.04 26.16 -2.47
N SER A 743 -24.50 27.23 -1.80
CA SER A 743 -24.84 28.50 -2.47
C SER A 743 -23.66 29.18 -3.17
N GLN A 744 -22.43 28.87 -2.76
CA GLN A 744 -21.19 29.44 -3.31
C GLN A 744 -20.56 28.59 -4.44
N HIS A 745 -21.10 27.42 -4.80
CA HIS A 745 -20.50 26.54 -5.81
C HIS A 745 -20.78 27.03 -7.25
N PRO A 746 -19.76 27.38 -8.06
CA PRO A 746 -19.92 28.07 -9.36
C PRO A 746 -20.42 27.18 -10.51
N HIS A 747 -20.67 25.89 -10.26
CA HIS A 747 -21.11 24.91 -11.27
C HIS A 747 -22.37 24.14 -10.82
N LEU A 748 -22.91 24.45 -9.63
CA LEU A 748 -24.10 23.80 -9.08
C LEU A 748 -25.38 24.48 -9.59
N TRP A 749 -25.65 24.30 -10.89
CA TRP A 749 -26.94 24.62 -11.49
C TRP A 749 -27.98 23.60 -10.99
N LEU A 750 -28.59 23.89 -9.84
CA LEU A 750 -29.79 23.20 -9.36
C LEU A 750 -30.85 23.20 -10.47
N CYS A 751 -31.60 22.10 -10.61
CA CYS A 751 -32.71 22.02 -11.55
C CYS A 751 -33.76 23.10 -11.23
N ARG A 752 -33.81 24.14 -12.07
CA ARG A 752 -34.72 25.30 -12.05
C ARG A 752 -35.13 25.62 -13.48
#